data_AF-A0A9D5N908-F1
#
_entry.id   AF-A0A9D5N908-F1
#
_cell.length_a   1.000
_cell.length_b   1.000
_cell.length_c   1.000
_cell.angle_alpha   90.00
_cell.angle_beta   90.00
_cell.angle_gamma   90.00
#
_symmetry.space_group_name_H-M   'P 1'
#
loop_
_entity.id
_entity.type
_entity.pdbx_description
1 polymer ?
#
loop_
_entity_poly.entity_id
_entity_poly.type
_entity_poly.pdbx_seq_one_letter_code
_entity_poly.pdbx_strand_id
1 'polypeptide(L)'
;MKTTIKRLIIILLCIFTIIPFFSAVHAEEGDEETRTIHSRFYVLTTKETRTLDVPFNKNWFDRDARIYSHDLCKLSIGLATAAFRPNAADEDHSTADINLRKFLSEADFVDLRSDDYEKNPGMYTVSTVMGHQRIGEGENSYELIAVGICGQGYLDEWESNFSIGDGKIHEGFNRSAGLVYDRIFGYIASAKIKGPYKVWISGFSRAAAISNITAARLSEADEFGQANVFAYTFATPRTVITKYFDTYLNIFNIVGKADPVPQVPFADWGYERYGQTFYLPAMETDSDFEEKRVRANVVYKELTGIDYWYNRDANNLLRDILAYFIEICPSAEVYANSIQNNFIALWEDRSPVNILSRLIAMANDPILITEKNRGEANMLLNYLLLFAMDWLDSNSLFSRWNKNASLGANILQAHTPELYVSWLYSATGGPELYNEQQRYVTYVFDYMNEVCLYKDGNMIESLPGTHIFDTETAEEIELIKESDRDVPDNYQYMDYIDNSVSVQLPRDMEYEIVVKADTAQPVTWVEANYAAGRQAPLSTTLRQYTMDADEDLFIRVKPEMDDEFDTTKGMKKEALYESESDLPYSYTVLITRPQTARVSWRDAILWAIGIATSIISLFIFQIVFVVGKLRHNRRIRLGWIPKGTKYRALPQLCVTVIFILYVLMLFDYSLFPDNKNVITVLKVEIAVLSSLIALIGFLKRRNMLSGFITIGVALLGIADAITANSILAGSLLHIAAYITLTFAYIKEEMPGFRRITTWVIMTGIGIAALLSVKGSFGFLRVIAIVYLAAAAAMVISSLVLPRRVFYGSIFLFFAGMLLMYNQINGTTFFSHALSLGFYYLAIIALATANTRIIIPKLVPEMLEQEAGIETAG
;
A
#
# COMPACT_ATOMS: atom_id res chain seq x y z
N MET A 1 5.22 42.76 -67.77
CA MET A 1 5.88 42.83 -66.44
C MET A 1 5.06 42.21 -65.29
N LYS A 2 3.74 42.48 -65.16
CA LYS A 2 2.93 41.91 -64.06
C LYS A 2 2.56 40.41 -64.18
N THR A 3 2.60 39.82 -65.39
CA THR A 3 2.29 38.39 -65.62
C THR A 3 3.50 37.47 -65.46
N THR A 4 4.72 37.97 -65.71
CA THR A 4 5.97 37.20 -65.57
C THR A 4 6.38 37.06 -64.10
N ILE A 5 6.13 38.09 -63.27
CA ILE A 5 6.43 38.08 -61.83
C ILE A 5 5.47 37.14 -61.07
N LYS A 6 4.18 37.08 -61.46
CA LYS A 6 3.22 36.13 -60.87
C LYS A 6 3.57 34.67 -61.16
N ARG A 7 4.09 34.34 -62.36
CA ARG A 7 4.57 32.98 -62.67
C ARG A 7 5.84 32.63 -61.92
N LEU A 8 6.75 33.59 -61.71
CA LEU A 8 7.97 33.37 -60.93
C LEU A 8 7.66 33.13 -59.44
N ILE A 9 6.69 33.85 -58.86
CA ILE A 9 6.26 33.69 -57.47
C ILE A 9 5.52 32.35 -57.25
N ILE A 10 4.70 31.90 -58.20
CA ILE A 10 4.04 30.58 -58.13
C ILE A 10 5.06 29.43 -58.28
N ILE A 11 6.06 29.58 -59.15
CA ILE A 11 7.15 28.59 -59.29
C ILE A 11 8.03 28.57 -58.04
N LEU A 12 8.33 29.72 -57.43
CA LEU A 12 9.07 29.80 -56.16
C LEU A 12 8.26 29.24 -54.97
N LEU A 13 6.94 29.47 -54.92
CA LEU A 13 6.06 28.88 -53.89
C LEU A 13 5.94 27.36 -54.06
N CYS A 14 5.90 26.82 -55.28
CA CYS A 14 5.92 25.38 -55.51
C CYS A 14 7.27 24.72 -55.22
N ILE A 15 8.39 25.46 -55.33
CA ILE A 15 9.73 24.97 -55.00
C ILE A 15 9.98 24.98 -53.48
N PHE A 16 9.37 25.91 -52.73
CA PHE A 16 9.49 25.95 -51.26
C PHE A 16 8.57 24.96 -50.53
N THR A 17 7.54 24.41 -51.18
CA THR A 17 6.65 23.39 -50.59
C THR A 17 7.12 21.94 -50.83
N ILE A 18 8.24 21.70 -51.51
CA ILE A 18 8.71 20.33 -51.89
C ILE A 18 10.12 20.01 -51.32
N ILE A 19 10.68 20.84 -50.45
CA ILE A 19 11.97 20.54 -49.78
C ILE A 19 11.73 20.61 -48.27
N PRO A 20 11.26 19.48 -47.70
CA PRO A 20 12.19 18.47 -47.19
C PRO A 20 11.82 17.07 -47.71
N PHE A 21 12.12 16.78 -48.97
CA PHE A 21 11.96 15.42 -49.51
C PHE A 21 13.06 15.07 -50.52
N PHE A 22 14.32 15.42 -50.23
CA PHE A 22 15.45 14.82 -50.95
C PHE A 22 16.68 14.75 -50.04
N SER A 23 16.68 13.74 -49.17
CA SER A 23 17.90 13.05 -48.76
C SER A 23 17.97 11.77 -49.58
N ALA A 24 19.15 11.49 -50.14
CA ALA A 24 19.39 10.55 -51.23
C ALA A 24 18.72 9.17 -51.08
N VAL A 25 17.77 8.88 -51.97
CA VAL A 25 17.46 7.51 -52.39
C VAL A 25 18.60 7.09 -53.32
N HIS A 26 19.59 6.40 -52.79
CA HIS A 26 20.28 5.38 -53.58
C HIS A 26 19.30 4.23 -53.71
N ALA A 27 18.81 4.00 -54.93
CA ALA A 27 18.14 2.77 -55.27
C ALA A 27 19.18 1.64 -55.20
N GLU A 28 19.01 0.72 -54.27
CA GLU A 28 19.59 -0.62 -54.34
C GLU A 28 18.47 -1.65 -54.45
N GLU A 29 18.78 -2.67 -55.24
CA GLU A 29 17.89 -3.63 -55.86
C GLU A 29 17.22 -4.59 -54.87
N GLY A 30 15.93 -4.88 -55.08
CA GLY A 30 15.25 -6.08 -54.59
C GLY A 30 14.29 -5.87 -53.41
N ASP A 31 13.18 -5.15 -53.62
CA ASP A 31 12.06 -5.20 -52.66
C ASP A 31 11.38 -6.58 -52.73
N GLU A 32 11.79 -7.48 -51.83
CA GLU A 32 10.86 -8.48 -51.33
C GLU A 32 9.69 -7.74 -50.65
N GLU A 33 8.47 -8.08 -51.06
CA GLU A 33 7.23 -7.44 -50.59
C GLU A 33 7.10 -7.60 -49.07
N THR A 34 6.81 -6.50 -48.36
CA THR A 34 6.55 -6.54 -46.91
C THR A 34 5.39 -7.50 -46.66
N ARG A 35 5.62 -8.56 -45.87
CA ARG A 35 4.61 -9.59 -45.60
C ARG A 35 4.07 -9.48 -44.18
N THR A 36 2.93 -10.10 -43.93
CA THR A 36 2.34 -10.19 -42.59
C THR A 36 2.74 -11.51 -41.92
N ILE A 37 3.23 -11.43 -40.70
CA ILE A 37 3.43 -12.55 -39.76
C ILE A 37 2.55 -12.34 -38.52
N HIS A 38 2.35 -13.38 -37.71
CA HIS A 38 1.33 -13.34 -36.66
C HIS A 38 1.91 -13.48 -35.26
N SER A 39 1.66 -12.49 -34.41
CA SER A 39 1.97 -12.57 -32.98
C SER A 39 0.73 -12.98 -32.20
N ARG A 40 0.78 -14.12 -31.52
CA ARG A 40 -0.32 -14.61 -30.68
C ARG A 40 0.02 -14.40 -29.20
N PHE A 41 -0.83 -13.70 -28.48
CA PHE A 41 -0.59 -13.41 -27.06
C PHE A 41 -1.89 -13.28 -26.27
N TYR A 42 -1.76 -13.39 -24.95
CA TYR A 42 -2.88 -13.26 -24.01
C TYR A 42 -3.11 -11.79 -23.65
N VAL A 43 -4.28 -11.28 -23.99
CA VAL A 43 -4.73 -9.91 -23.69
C VAL A 43 -5.18 -9.85 -22.23
N LEU A 44 -4.58 -8.94 -21.45
CA LEU A 44 -4.86 -8.82 -20.00
C LEU A 44 -6.25 -8.26 -19.71
N THR A 45 -6.74 -7.40 -20.60
CA THR A 45 -8.05 -6.74 -20.51
C THR A 45 -9.19 -7.74 -20.53
N THR A 46 -9.24 -8.61 -21.53
CA THR A 46 -10.34 -9.59 -21.71
C THR A 46 -10.03 -10.98 -21.22
N LYS A 47 -8.76 -11.27 -20.87
CA LYS A 47 -8.30 -12.61 -20.52
C LYS A 47 -8.46 -13.62 -21.66
N GLU A 48 -8.27 -13.17 -22.89
CA GLU A 48 -8.39 -13.98 -24.09
C GLU A 48 -7.12 -13.95 -24.91
N THR A 49 -6.81 -15.05 -25.59
CA THR A 49 -5.72 -15.10 -26.56
C THR A 49 -6.17 -14.46 -27.87
N ARG A 50 -5.39 -13.49 -28.35
CA ARG A 50 -5.62 -12.78 -29.62
C ARG A 50 -4.41 -12.89 -30.53
N THR A 51 -4.66 -12.66 -31.81
CA THR A 51 -3.64 -12.63 -32.86
C THR A 51 -3.49 -11.18 -33.32
N LEU A 52 -2.25 -10.70 -33.36
CA LEU A 52 -1.87 -9.42 -33.94
C LEU A 52 -1.17 -9.69 -35.27
N ASP A 53 -1.61 -8.97 -36.30
CA ASP A 53 -0.95 -8.93 -37.60
C ASP A 53 0.26 -8.01 -37.53
N VAL A 54 1.44 -8.54 -37.85
CA VAL A 54 2.72 -7.86 -37.70
C VAL A 54 3.38 -7.74 -39.07
N PRO A 55 3.67 -6.52 -39.56
CA PRO A 55 4.39 -6.37 -40.81
C PRO A 55 5.86 -6.76 -40.61
N PHE A 56 6.40 -7.51 -41.58
CA PHE A 56 7.77 -8.01 -41.54
C PHE A 56 8.45 -7.80 -42.90
N ASN A 57 9.63 -7.18 -42.83
CA ASN A 57 10.55 -7.09 -43.94
C ASN A 57 11.99 -7.23 -43.41
N LYS A 58 12.71 -8.25 -43.88
CA LYS A 58 14.07 -8.56 -43.44
C LYS A 58 15.08 -7.46 -43.80
N ASN A 59 14.84 -6.72 -44.88
CA ASN A 59 15.72 -5.64 -45.34
C ASN A 59 15.68 -4.43 -44.38
N TRP A 60 14.71 -4.38 -43.45
CA TRP A 60 14.72 -3.36 -42.40
C TRP A 60 15.95 -3.46 -41.50
N PHE A 61 16.64 -4.60 -41.43
CA PHE A 61 17.85 -4.80 -40.64
C PHE A 61 19.15 -4.43 -41.38
N ASP A 62 19.09 -4.03 -42.66
CA ASP A 62 20.27 -3.55 -43.40
C ASP A 62 20.76 -2.19 -42.88
N ARG A 63 19.82 -1.40 -42.33
CA ARG A 63 20.08 -0.06 -41.79
C ARG A 63 20.97 -0.07 -40.54
N ASP A 64 21.43 1.11 -40.16
CA ASP A 64 22.11 1.33 -38.88
C ASP A 64 21.12 1.25 -37.71
N ALA A 65 21.40 0.38 -36.73
CA ALA A 65 20.53 0.18 -35.58
C ALA A 65 20.36 1.42 -34.68
N ARG A 66 21.23 2.44 -34.81
CA ARG A 66 21.13 3.72 -34.07
C ARG A 66 20.03 4.65 -34.57
N ILE A 67 19.40 4.32 -35.70
CA ILE A 67 18.35 5.12 -36.31
C ILE A 67 16.99 4.50 -35.98
N TYR A 68 16.13 5.25 -35.30
CA TYR A 68 14.78 4.81 -34.96
C TYR A 68 13.97 4.47 -36.22
N SER A 69 13.30 3.34 -36.20
CA SER A 69 12.36 2.91 -37.23
C SER A 69 11.04 2.50 -36.59
N HIS A 70 9.96 3.18 -36.98
CA HIS A 70 8.64 2.87 -36.45
C HIS A 70 8.14 1.48 -36.89
N ASP A 71 8.52 1.05 -38.09
CA ASP A 71 8.21 -0.30 -38.58
C ASP A 71 8.95 -1.39 -37.80
N LEU A 72 10.23 -1.18 -37.48
CA LEU A 72 10.96 -2.09 -36.58
C LEU A 72 10.39 -2.06 -35.17
N CYS A 73 9.86 -0.93 -34.71
CA CYS A 73 9.18 -0.82 -33.43
C CYS A 73 7.91 -1.68 -33.41
N LYS A 74 7.07 -1.63 -34.45
CA LYS A 74 5.89 -2.51 -34.61
C LYS A 74 6.26 -3.99 -34.69
N LEU A 75 7.29 -4.32 -35.47
CA LEU A 75 7.82 -5.68 -35.56
C LEU A 75 8.33 -6.17 -34.19
N SER A 76 9.03 -5.31 -33.45
CA SER A 76 9.62 -5.63 -32.15
C SER A 76 8.59 -5.81 -31.05
N ILE A 77 7.47 -5.06 -31.04
CA ILE A 77 6.40 -5.35 -30.07
C ILE A 77 5.73 -6.69 -30.41
N GLY A 78 5.61 -7.04 -31.70
CA GLY A 78 5.18 -8.36 -32.14
C GLY A 78 6.06 -9.49 -31.61
N LEU A 79 7.39 -9.31 -31.64
CA LEU A 79 8.35 -10.25 -31.03
C LEU A 79 8.18 -10.34 -29.51
N ALA A 80 8.03 -9.19 -28.84
CA ALA A 80 7.86 -9.14 -27.38
C ALA A 80 6.58 -9.86 -26.95
N THR A 81 5.45 -9.61 -27.62
CA THR A 81 4.17 -10.23 -27.27
C THR A 81 4.13 -11.71 -27.64
N ALA A 82 4.79 -12.14 -28.73
CA ALA A 82 4.90 -13.55 -29.09
C ALA A 82 5.72 -14.35 -28.06
N ALA A 83 6.64 -13.69 -27.35
CA ALA A 83 7.45 -14.27 -26.28
C ALA A 83 6.67 -14.51 -24.98
N PHE A 84 5.42 -14.06 -24.86
CA PHE A 84 4.66 -14.28 -23.63
C PHE A 84 4.31 -15.75 -23.46
N ARG A 85 4.32 -16.24 -22.22
CA ARG A 85 3.73 -17.56 -21.95
C ARG A 85 2.22 -17.51 -22.23
N PRO A 86 1.64 -18.60 -22.77
CA PRO A 86 0.20 -18.81 -22.78
C PRO A 86 -0.40 -18.67 -21.37
N ASN A 87 -1.71 -18.49 -21.29
CA ASN A 87 -2.42 -18.28 -20.02
C ASN A 87 -2.07 -19.38 -18.99
N ALA A 88 -1.87 -19.00 -17.73
CA ALA A 88 -1.52 -19.88 -16.61
C ALA A 88 -2.55 -21.00 -16.33
N ALA A 89 -3.73 -20.97 -16.96
CA ALA A 89 -4.69 -22.07 -16.94
C ALA A 89 -4.25 -23.30 -17.77
N ASP A 90 -3.26 -23.14 -18.65
CA ASP A 90 -2.61 -24.25 -19.35
C ASP A 90 -1.45 -24.77 -18.46
N GLU A 91 -1.74 -25.76 -17.60
CA GLU A 91 -0.76 -26.38 -16.67
C GLU A 91 0.43 -27.08 -17.36
N ASP A 92 0.40 -27.22 -18.70
CA ASP A 92 1.48 -27.82 -19.47
C ASP A 92 2.48 -26.78 -19.98
N HIS A 93 3.48 -26.48 -19.15
CA HIS A 93 4.60 -25.60 -19.50
C HIS A 93 5.50 -26.15 -20.62
N SER A 94 5.38 -27.43 -21.02
CA SER A 94 6.25 -28.02 -22.06
C SER A 94 6.07 -27.42 -23.45
N THR A 95 4.97 -26.67 -23.68
CA THR A 95 4.68 -25.98 -24.94
C THR A 95 4.56 -24.46 -24.77
N ALA A 96 5.05 -23.90 -23.66
CA ALA A 96 4.88 -22.48 -23.35
C ALA A 96 5.63 -21.54 -24.33
N ASP A 97 6.58 -22.04 -25.12
CA ASP A 97 7.32 -21.29 -26.14
C ASP A 97 6.67 -21.31 -27.54
N ILE A 98 5.53 -21.97 -27.70
CA ILE A 98 4.91 -22.27 -29.00
C ILE A 98 4.61 -21.01 -29.83
N ASN A 99 4.19 -19.91 -29.19
CA ASN A 99 3.84 -18.68 -29.89
C ASN A 99 5.09 -18.02 -30.48
N LEU A 100 6.17 -17.92 -29.71
CA LEU A 100 7.42 -17.34 -30.16
C LEU A 100 8.09 -18.20 -31.24
N ARG A 101 8.07 -19.53 -31.08
CA ARG A 101 8.58 -20.45 -32.11
C ARG A 101 7.85 -20.29 -33.43
N LYS A 102 6.51 -20.18 -33.41
CA LYS A 102 5.70 -19.96 -34.61
C LYS A 102 6.00 -18.60 -35.24
N PHE A 103 6.04 -17.54 -34.45
CA PHE A 103 6.36 -16.18 -34.93
C PHE A 103 7.72 -16.13 -35.63
N LEU A 104 8.77 -16.69 -35.02
CA LEU A 104 10.11 -16.74 -35.62
C LEU A 104 10.17 -17.64 -36.87
N SER A 105 9.45 -18.77 -36.88
CA SER A 105 9.37 -19.64 -38.05
C SER A 105 8.64 -18.97 -39.22
N GLU A 106 7.56 -18.23 -38.95
CA GLU A 106 6.86 -17.41 -39.95
C GLU A 106 7.73 -16.27 -40.51
N ALA A 107 8.75 -15.85 -39.76
CA ALA A 107 9.78 -14.89 -40.18
C ALA A 107 11.03 -15.56 -40.82
N ASP A 108 10.98 -16.86 -41.12
CA ASP A 108 12.07 -17.66 -41.72
C ASP A 108 13.35 -17.78 -40.86
N PHE A 109 13.25 -17.59 -39.53
CA PHE A 109 14.35 -17.90 -38.62
C PHE A 109 14.45 -19.42 -38.41
N VAL A 110 15.68 -19.92 -38.42
CA VAL A 110 16.00 -21.35 -38.30
C VAL A 110 16.77 -21.67 -37.02
N ASP A 111 16.98 -22.96 -36.76
CA ASP A 111 17.73 -23.50 -35.61
C ASP A 111 17.26 -22.94 -34.26
N LEU A 112 15.93 -22.92 -34.06
CA LEU A 112 15.31 -22.33 -32.88
C LEU A 112 15.69 -23.05 -31.58
N ARG A 113 16.36 -22.35 -30.66
CA ARG A 113 16.68 -22.83 -29.32
C ARG A 113 15.79 -22.15 -28.28
N SER A 114 15.14 -22.96 -27.47
CA SER A 114 14.31 -22.51 -26.34
C SER A 114 15.03 -22.82 -25.04
N ASP A 115 15.03 -21.88 -24.11
CA ASP A 115 15.65 -22.00 -22.80
C ASP A 115 14.63 -21.62 -21.70
N ASP A 116 14.47 -22.49 -20.70
CA ASP A 116 13.70 -22.30 -19.46
C ASP A 116 12.17 -22.05 -19.60
N TYR A 117 11.55 -22.26 -20.77
CA TYR A 117 10.09 -22.15 -20.89
C TYR A 117 9.35 -23.31 -20.21
N GLU A 118 9.99 -24.47 -20.16
CA GLU A 118 9.48 -25.72 -19.60
C GLU A 118 9.64 -25.83 -18.07
N LYS A 119 10.38 -24.91 -17.45
CA LYS A 119 10.74 -24.96 -16.03
C LYS A 119 9.72 -24.21 -15.18
N ASN A 120 9.57 -24.68 -13.94
CA ASN A 120 8.97 -23.86 -12.88
C ASN A 120 9.94 -22.70 -12.57
N PRO A 121 9.56 -21.44 -12.82
CA PRO A 121 10.45 -20.30 -12.65
C PRO A 121 10.73 -20.04 -11.17
N GLY A 122 11.99 -19.78 -10.83
CA GLY A 122 12.37 -19.14 -9.56
C GLY A 122 12.69 -17.66 -9.78
N MET A 123 13.03 -16.94 -8.71
CA MET A 123 13.28 -15.49 -8.70
C MET A 123 14.11 -14.96 -9.89
N TYR A 124 15.22 -15.61 -10.25
CA TYR A 124 16.12 -15.12 -11.31
C TYR A 124 15.95 -15.83 -12.67
N THR A 125 14.95 -16.70 -12.82
CA THR A 125 14.66 -17.37 -14.09
C THR A 125 14.29 -16.35 -15.16
N VAL A 126 14.73 -16.61 -16.40
CA VAL A 126 14.37 -15.84 -17.58
C VAL A 126 14.26 -16.81 -18.75
N SER A 127 13.11 -16.87 -19.39
CA SER A 127 12.90 -17.74 -20.55
C SER A 127 13.17 -17.02 -21.86
N THR A 128 13.85 -17.69 -22.79
CA THR A 128 14.25 -17.11 -24.07
C THR A 128 14.04 -18.08 -25.22
N VAL A 129 13.67 -17.59 -26.40
CA VAL A 129 13.85 -18.34 -27.65
C VAL A 129 14.73 -17.52 -28.59
N MET A 130 15.71 -18.18 -29.18
CA MET A 130 16.63 -17.60 -30.14
C MET A 130 16.54 -18.34 -31.46
N GLY A 131 16.64 -17.60 -32.56
CA GLY A 131 16.72 -18.11 -33.92
C GLY A 131 17.71 -17.27 -34.72
N HIS A 132 18.20 -17.78 -35.84
CA HIS A 132 18.98 -16.97 -36.77
C HIS A 132 18.47 -17.04 -38.20
N GLN A 133 18.79 -16.00 -38.97
CA GLN A 133 18.51 -15.91 -40.40
C GLN A 133 19.69 -15.25 -41.10
N ARG A 134 20.16 -15.87 -42.18
CA ARG A 134 21.18 -15.26 -43.04
C ARG A 134 20.52 -14.27 -44.00
N ILE A 135 21.00 -13.03 -44.00
CA ILE A 135 20.49 -11.94 -44.85
C ILE A 135 21.61 -11.49 -45.78
N GLY A 136 21.25 -11.15 -47.03
CA GLY A 136 22.19 -10.72 -48.08
C GLY A 136 22.97 -11.87 -48.74
N GLU A 137 23.78 -11.53 -49.73
CA GLU A 137 24.63 -12.46 -50.49
C GLU A 137 26.10 -12.04 -50.47
N GLY A 138 27.01 -13.01 -50.61
CA GLY A 138 28.44 -12.75 -50.74
C GLY A 138 29.06 -12.04 -49.52
N GLU A 139 29.89 -11.03 -49.78
CA GLU A 139 30.61 -10.27 -48.76
C GLU A 139 29.71 -9.31 -47.96
N ASN A 140 28.51 -8.99 -48.47
CA ASN A 140 27.53 -8.14 -47.78
C ASN A 140 26.58 -8.95 -46.88
N SER A 141 26.73 -10.28 -46.84
CA SER A 141 25.87 -11.13 -46.01
C SER A 141 26.21 -11.04 -44.53
N TYR A 142 25.18 -11.07 -43.69
CA TYR A 142 25.30 -11.14 -42.23
C TYR A 142 24.30 -12.13 -41.64
N GLU A 143 24.55 -12.55 -40.41
CA GLU A 143 23.65 -13.42 -39.64
C GLU A 143 22.86 -12.58 -38.64
N LEU A 144 21.54 -12.49 -38.85
CA LEU A 144 20.62 -11.83 -37.94
C LEU A 144 20.17 -12.83 -36.87
N ILE A 145 20.39 -12.50 -35.60
CA ILE A 145 19.99 -13.32 -34.46
C ILE A 145 18.79 -12.64 -33.79
N ALA A 146 17.64 -13.29 -33.80
CA ALA A 146 16.47 -12.85 -33.05
C ALA A 146 16.51 -13.40 -31.62
N VAL A 147 16.24 -12.53 -30.65
CA VAL A 147 16.22 -12.85 -29.22
C VAL A 147 14.89 -12.42 -28.63
N GLY A 148 13.96 -13.37 -28.48
CA GLY A 148 12.70 -13.14 -27.77
C GLY A 148 12.83 -13.53 -26.30
N ILE A 149 12.45 -12.61 -25.40
CA ILE A 149 12.52 -12.79 -23.94
C ILE A 149 11.10 -12.76 -23.36
N CYS A 150 10.78 -13.72 -22.49
CA CYS A 150 9.44 -13.85 -21.93
C CYS A 150 9.04 -12.63 -21.07
N GLY A 151 8.03 -11.89 -21.56
CA GLY A 151 7.53 -10.63 -21.00
C GLY A 151 6.25 -10.70 -20.15
N GLN A 152 5.59 -11.87 -20.10
CA GLN A 152 4.29 -12.04 -19.44
C GLN A 152 4.03 -13.53 -19.13
N GLY A 153 3.09 -13.79 -18.22
CA GLY A 153 2.84 -15.14 -17.70
C GLY A 153 3.94 -15.55 -16.73
N TYR A 154 4.38 -14.57 -15.94
CA TYR A 154 5.38 -14.74 -14.91
C TYR A 154 4.85 -15.55 -13.74
N LEU A 155 5.72 -16.35 -13.14
CA LEU A 155 5.51 -16.96 -11.83
C LEU A 155 6.46 -16.29 -10.82
N ASP A 156 7.27 -17.06 -10.09
CA ASP A 156 8.13 -16.50 -9.04
C ASP A 156 9.28 -15.64 -9.60
N GLU A 157 9.57 -15.71 -10.89
CA GLU A 157 10.59 -14.85 -11.51
C GLU A 157 10.27 -13.35 -11.42
N TRP A 158 8.99 -12.98 -11.26
CA TRP A 158 8.59 -11.58 -11.04
C TRP A 158 9.09 -11.04 -9.69
N GLU A 159 9.42 -11.91 -8.74
CA GLU A 159 10.02 -11.53 -7.45
C GLU A 159 11.33 -10.74 -7.63
N SER A 160 12.11 -11.04 -8.68
CA SER A 160 13.35 -10.31 -8.94
C SER A 160 13.17 -8.81 -9.20
N ASN A 161 11.96 -8.33 -9.52
CA ASN A 161 11.66 -6.89 -9.61
C ASN A 161 11.85 -6.18 -8.27
N PHE A 162 11.73 -6.89 -7.14
CA PHE A 162 11.98 -6.31 -5.82
C PHE A 162 13.47 -6.24 -5.46
N SER A 163 14.34 -6.95 -6.17
CA SER A 163 15.79 -7.02 -5.93
C SER A 163 16.51 -5.88 -6.64
N ILE A 164 16.29 -4.65 -6.18
CA ILE A 164 16.93 -3.44 -6.71
C ILE A 164 18.42 -3.43 -6.35
N GLY A 165 18.74 -3.76 -5.09
CA GLY A 165 20.09 -3.72 -4.54
C GLY A 165 20.58 -2.30 -4.26
N ASP A 166 21.82 -2.18 -3.77
CA ASP A 166 22.52 -0.91 -3.47
C ASP A 166 23.53 -0.51 -4.57
N GLY A 167 23.61 -1.30 -5.64
CA GLY A 167 24.50 -1.10 -6.76
C GLY A 167 24.00 -0.09 -7.80
N LYS A 168 24.81 0.16 -8.83
CA LYS A 168 24.47 1.07 -9.94
C LYS A 168 23.57 0.45 -11.01
N ILE A 169 23.38 -0.86 -11.02
CA ILE A 169 22.47 -1.54 -11.95
C ILE A 169 21.53 -2.35 -11.09
N HIS A 170 20.23 -2.31 -11.40
CA HIS A 170 19.23 -3.11 -10.70
C HIS A 170 19.65 -4.57 -10.64
N GLU A 171 19.83 -5.12 -9.43
CA GLU A 171 20.49 -6.40 -9.20
C GLU A 171 19.76 -7.57 -9.88
N GLY A 172 18.45 -7.69 -9.66
CA GLY A 172 17.60 -8.71 -10.27
C GLY A 172 17.68 -8.72 -11.80
N PHE A 173 17.48 -7.57 -12.44
CA PHE A 173 17.59 -7.43 -13.90
C PHE A 173 19.00 -7.70 -14.42
N ASN A 174 20.02 -7.25 -13.71
CA ASN A 174 21.42 -7.41 -14.10
C ASN A 174 21.85 -8.89 -14.14
N ARG A 175 21.39 -9.69 -13.18
CA ARG A 175 21.64 -11.14 -13.14
C ARG A 175 20.99 -11.85 -14.33
N SER A 176 19.71 -11.60 -14.58
CA SER A 176 19.00 -12.20 -15.71
C SER A 176 19.55 -11.72 -17.06
N ALA A 177 19.95 -10.45 -17.19
CA ALA A 177 20.61 -9.94 -18.39
C ALA A 177 21.98 -10.60 -18.66
N GLY A 178 22.75 -10.91 -17.61
CA GLY A 178 23.97 -11.71 -17.75
C GLY A 178 23.71 -13.09 -18.33
N LEU A 179 22.67 -13.77 -17.84
CA LEU A 179 22.30 -15.08 -18.36
C LEU A 179 21.87 -15.00 -19.85
N VAL A 180 21.11 -13.98 -20.25
CA VAL A 180 20.72 -13.79 -21.65
C VAL A 180 21.93 -13.48 -22.53
N TYR A 181 22.84 -12.61 -22.07
CA TYR A 181 24.09 -12.31 -22.76
C TYR A 181 24.91 -13.59 -23.01
N ASP A 182 25.14 -14.41 -21.98
CA ASP A 182 25.86 -15.67 -22.10
C ASP A 182 25.17 -16.66 -23.05
N ARG A 183 23.83 -16.68 -23.04
CA ARG A 183 23.02 -17.52 -23.94
C ARG A 183 23.17 -17.11 -25.40
N ILE A 184 23.30 -15.82 -25.72
CA ILE A 184 23.47 -15.34 -27.10
C ILE A 184 24.80 -15.86 -27.66
N PHE A 185 25.90 -15.66 -26.94
CA PHE A 185 27.21 -16.20 -27.37
C PHE A 185 27.23 -17.73 -27.40
N GLY A 186 26.62 -18.38 -26.41
CA GLY A 186 26.44 -19.83 -26.41
C GLY A 186 25.62 -20.34 -27.59
N TYR A 187 24.59 -19.58 -28.01
CA TYR A 187 23.77 -19.88 -29.18
C TYR A 187 24.60 -19.81 -30.47
N ILE A 188 25.29 -18.70 -30.70
CA ILE A 188 26.20 -18.49 -31.84
C ILE A 188 27.20 -19.66 -31.96
N ALA A 189 27.83 -20.03 -30.84
CA ALA A 189 28.78 -21.13 -30.80
C ALA A 189 28.12 -22.49 -31.10
N SER A 190 26.98 -22.79 -30.47
CA SER A 190 26.29 -24.09 -30.62
C SER A 190 25.70 -24.30 -32.02
N ALA A 191 25.13 -23.25 -32.63
CA ALA A 191 24.60 -23.25 -33.99
C ALA A 191 25.68 -23.03 -35.06
N LYS A 192 26.95 -22.81 -34.65
CA LYS A 192 28.11 -22.61 -35.54
C LYS A 192 27.92 -21.45 -36.53
N ILE A 193 27.26 -20.39 -36.07
CA ILE A 193 26.95 -19.20 -36.86
C ILE A 193 28.24 -18.40 -37.10
N LYS A 194 28.49 -18.00 -38.34
CA LYS A 194 29.69 -17.23 -38.72
C LYS A 194 29.31 -15.78 -38.99
N GLY A 195 30.10 -14.85 -38.45
CA GLY A 195 29.88 -13.42 -38.62
C GLY A 195 30.13 -12.93 -40.05
N PRO A 196 29.79 -11.65 -40.34
CA PRO A 196 29.37 -10.62 -39.38
C PRO A 196 27.97 -10.86 -38.79
N TYR A 197 27.75 -10.38 -37.56
CA TYR A 197 26.52 -10.63 -36.79
C TYR A 197 25.71 -9.36 -36.60
N LYS A 198 24.38 -9.48 -36.62
CA LYS A 198 23.46 -8.47 -36.09
C LYS A 198 22.50 -9.13 -35.09
N VAL A 199 22.10 -8.40 -34.06
CA VAL A 199 21.16 -8.90 -33.03
C VAL A 199 19.90 -8.06 -33.05
N TRP A 200 18.75 -8.72 -33.06
CA TRP A 200 17.44 -8.12 -32.83
C TRP A 200 16.89 -8.64 -31.51
N ILE A 201 16.74 -7.73 -30.53
CA ILE A 201 16.33 -8.06 -29.17
C ILE A 201 15.18 -7.15 -28.74
N SER A 202 14.16 -7.76 -28.13
CA SER A 202 12.96 -7.04 -27.68
C SER A 202 12.43 -7.64 -26.38
N GLY A 203 11.60 -6.88 -25.66
CA GLY A 203 10.96 -7.32 -24.43
C GLY A 203 9.89 -6.35 -23.96
N PHE A 204 8.98 -6.86 -23.11
CA PHE A 204 7.93 -6.09 -22.44
C PHE A 204 8.13 -6.15 -20.92
N SER A 205 7.92 -5.04 -20.20
CA SER A 205 7.98 -4.98 -18.73
C SER A 205 9.34 -5.49 -18.19
N ARG A 206 9.37 -6.47 -17.28
CA ARG A 206 10.62 -7.08 -16.77
C ARG A 206 11.54 -7.57 -17.90
N ALA A 207 11.00 -8.19 -18.96
CA ALA A 207 11.82 -8.60 -20.10
C ALA A 207 12.45 -7.42 -20.83
N ALA A 208 11.76 -6.27 -20.87
CA ALA A 208 12.28 -5.05 -21.45
C ALA A 208 13.49 -4.51 -20.68
N ALA A 209 13.47 -4.57 -19.34
CA ALA A 209 14.64 -4.22 -18.50
C ALA A 209 15.84 -5.15 -18.76
N ILE A 210 15.57 -6.45 -18.91
CA ILE A 210 16.60 -7.46 -19.23
C ILE A 210 17.19 -7.19 -20.62
N SER A 211 16.33 -6.94 -21.63
CA SER A 211 16.74 -6.59 -22.99
C SER A 211 17.54 -5.29 -23.04
N ASN A 212 17.16 -4.28 -22.25
CA ASN A 212 17.85 -3.01 -22.13
C ASN A 212 19.31 -3.19 -21.68
N ILE A 213 19.53 -3.91 -20.57
CA ILE A 213 20.88 -4.17 -20.05
C ILE A 213 21.67 -5.09 -20.99
N THR A 214 21.03 -6.12 -21.56
CA THR A 214 21.67 -7.05 -22.48
C THR A 214 22.13 -6.34 -23.75
N ALA A 215 21.29 -5.48 -24.34
CA ALA A 215 21.62 -4.71 -25.52
C ALA A 215 22.78 -3.73 -25.27
N ALA A 216 22.83 -3.09 -24.10
CA ALA A 216 23.96 -2.23 -23.72
C ALA A 216 25.29 -3.02 -23.71
N ARG A 217 25.29 -4.21 -23.09
CA ARG A 217 26.48 -5.08 -23.08
C ARG A 217 26.89 -5.58 -24.47
N LEU A 218 25.92 -5.97 -25.31
CA LEU A 218 26.19 -6.37 -26.69
C LEU A 218 26.75 -5.21 -27.52
N SER A 219 26.27 -3.99 -27.25
CA SER A 219 26.73 -2.78 -27.94
C SER A 219 28.18 -2.42 -27.60
N GLU A 220 28.68 -2.87 -26.45
CA GLU A 220 30.08 -2.72 -26.02
C GLU A 220 30.97 -3.88 -26.47
N ALA A 221 30.38 -5.00 -26.89
CA ALA A 221 31.13 -6.17 -27.34
C ALA A 221 31.69 -5.94 -28.77
N ASP A 222 32.95 -6.32 -28.96
CA ASP A 222 33.70 -6.15 -30.21
C ASP A 222 33.02 -6.86 -31.41
N GLU A 223 32.26 -7.93 -31.15
CA GLU A 223 31.57 -8.73 -32.17
C GLU A 223 30.36 -8.04 -32.80
N PHE A 224 29.76 -7.05 -32.14
CA PHE A 224 28.53 -6.39 -32.61
C PHE A 224 28.70 -4.88 -32.78
N GLY A 225 28.97 -4.15 -31.70
CA GLY A 225 28.87 -2.68 -31.66
C GLY A 225 27.43 -2.15 -31.81
N GLN A 226 27.22 -0.87 -31.46
CA GLN A 226 25.88 -0.25 -31.44
C GLN A 226 25.14 -0.35 -32.80
N ALA A 227 25.83 -0.21 -33.93
CA ALA A 227 25.20 -0.18 -35.25
C ALA A 227 24.55 -1.52 -35.66
N ASN A 228 24.85 -2.61 -34.95
CA ASN A 228 24.40 -3.98 -35.27
C ASN A 228 23.47 -4.58 -34.20
N VAL A 229 23.10 -3.82 -33.16
CA VAL A 229 22.21 -4.29 -32.08
C VAL A 229 20.90 -3.49 -32.13
N PHE A 230 19.86 -4.08 -32.69
CA PHE A 230 18.52 -3.50 -32.78
C PHE A 230 17.73 -3.83 -31.51
N ALA A 231 17.63 -2.85 -30.61
CA ALA A 231 16.93 -3.01 -29.34
C ALA A 231 15.73 -2.08 -29.24
N TYR A 232 14.53 -2.66 -29.19
CA TYR A 232 13.28 -1.96 -28.95
C TYR A 232 12.60 -2.60 -27.73
N THR A 233 12.34 -1.80 -26.70
CA THR A 233 11.89 -2.30 -25.40
C THR A 233 10.60 -1.57 -25.00
N PHE A 234 9.65 -2.27 -24.40
CA PHE A 234 8.30 -1.76 -24.13
C PHE A 234 7.97 -1.84 -22.64
N ALA A 235 7.32 -0.81 -22.12
CA ALA A 235 7.03 -0.70 -20.68
C ALA A 235 8.28 -0.89 -19.82
N THR A 236 9.41 -0.38 -20.30
CA THR A 236 10.72 -0.67 -19.75
C THR A 236 10.88 -0.07 -18.36
N PRO A 237 11.12 -0.84 -17.30
CA PRO A 237 11.55 -0.31 -15.99
C PRO A 237 12.87 0.45 -16.11
N ARG A 238 13.21 1.24 -15.10
CA ARG A 238 14.57 1.82 -15.02
C ARG A 238 15.56 0.77 -14.56
N THR A 239 16.79 0.85 -15.06
CA THR A 239 17.78 -0.23 -14.94
C THR A 239 19.11 0.21 -14.33
N VAL A 240 19.51 1.48 -14.46
CA VAL A 240 20.88 1.91 -14.16
C VAL A 240 20.96 3.31 -13.52
N ILE A 241 21.93 3.52 -12.63
CA ILE A 241 22.37 4.82 -12.12
C ILE A 241 23.70 5.17 -12.82
N THR A 242 23.64 5.98 -13.88
CA THR A 242 24.82 6.48 -14.60
C THR A 242 24.49 7.79 -15.31
N LYS A 243 25.49 8.60 -15.65
CA LYS A 243 25.33 9.81 -16.45
C LYS A 243 25.45 9.57 -17.96
N TYR A 244 25.86 8.37 -18.38
CA TYR A 244 26.12 8.01 -19.77
C TYR A 244 25.04 7.09 -20.34
N PHE A 245 23.85 7.07 -19.73
CA PHE A 245 22.79 6.14 -20.10
C PHE A 245 22.31 6.39 -21.53
N ASP A 246 22.32 7.64 -21.98
CA ASP A 246 21.88 8.10 -23.30
C ASP A 246 22.88 7.84 -24.44
N THR A 247 24.09 7.37 -24.14
CA THR A 247 25.13 7.11 -25.15
C THR A 247 24.86 5.87 -26.03
N TYR A 248 23.89 5.03 -25.66
CA TYR A 248 23.47 3.84 -26.41
C TYR A 248 22.36 4.18 -27.40
N LEU A 249 22.73 4.79 -28.53
CA LEU A 249 21.79 5.35 -29.50
C LEU A 249 20.90 4.30 -30.19
N ASN A 250 21.29 3.03 -30.13
CA ASN A 250 20.62 1.88 -30.74
C ASN A 250 19.58 1.19 -29.84
N ILE A 251 19.36 1.70 -28.62
CA ILE A 251 18.37 1.18 -27.69
C ILE A 251 17.22 2.19 -27.60
N PHE A 252 16.02 1.74 -27.95
CA PHE A 252 14.80 2.54 -27.96
C PHE A 252 13.81 2.00 -26.93
N ASN A 253 13.58 2.76 -25.86
CA ASN A 253 12.65 2.40 -24.78
C ASN A 253 11.32 3.12 -24.99
N ILE A 254 10.26 2.39 -25.32
CA ILE A 254 8.90 2.89 -25.44
C ILE A 254 8.21 2.70 -24.09
N VAL A 255 7.75 3.79 -23.49
CA VAL A 255 7.18 3.79 -22.14
C VAL A 255 5.89 4.60 -22.07
N GLY A 256 4.90 4.10 -21.34
CA GLY A 256 3.69 4.84 -20.99
C GLY A 256 3.99 5.85 -19.89
N LYS A 257 3.42 7.05 -19.99
CA LYS A 257 3.61 8.10 -18.96
C LYS A 257 2.88 7.75 -17.68
N ALA A 258 1.63 7.28 -17.79
CA ALA A 258 0.82 6.79 -16.67
C ALA A 258 1.11 5.34 -16.28
N ASP A 259 2.07 4.67 -16.94
CA ASP A 259 2.45 3.31 -16.60
C ASP A 259 3.38 3.32 -15.37
N PRO A 260 3.00 2.69 -14.24
CA PRO A 260 3.81 2.70 -13.03
C PRO A 260 5.10 1.88 -13.13
N VAL A 261 5.16 0.88 -14.01
CA VAL A 261 6.32 -0.02 -14.06
C VAL A 261 7.56 0.67 -14.63
N PRO A 262 7.47 1.46 -15.72
CA PRO A 262 8.50 2.40 -16.12
C PRO A 262 8.85 3.45 -15.04
N GLN A 263 8.01 3.69 -14.06
CA GLN A 263 8.30 4.71 -13.05
C GLN A 263 9.25 4.20 -11.95
N VAL A 264 9.46 2.87 -11.85
CA VAL A 264 10.30 2.24 -10.83
C VAL A 264 11.49 1.44 -11.43
N PRO A 265 12.63 1.34 -10.71
CA PRO A 265 13.04 2.19 -9.58
C PRO A 265 13.03 3.68 -9.97
N PHE A 266 12.92 4.58 -9.00
CA PHE A 266 12.59 5.97 -9.29
C PHE A 266 13.72 6.77 -9.94
N ALA A 267 13.39 7.64 -10.89
CA ALA A 267 14.33 8.65 -11.39
C ALA A 267 14.84 9.58 -10.27
N ASP A 268 14.00 9.81 -9.26
CA ASP A 268 14.31 10.53 -8.04
C ASP A 268 15.45 9.89 -7.24
N TRP A 269 15.66 8.57 -7.36
CA TRP A 269 16.81 7.86 -6.81
C TRP A 269 18.04 7.87 -7.73
N GLY A 270 17.96 8.55 -8.88
CA GLY A 270 19.01 8.61 -9.90
C GLY A 270 18.99 7.47 -10.92
N TYR A 271 17.95 6.63 -10.91
CA TYR A 271 17.80 5.56 -11.90
C TYR A 271 17.33 6.10 -13.26
N GLU A 272 17.88 5.53 -14.32
CA GLU A 272 17.58 5.79 -15.72
C GLU A 272 17.59 4.46 -16.50
N ARG A 273 17.50 4.53 -17.83
CA ARG A 273 17.57 3.38 -18.75
C ARG A 273 18.68 3.61 -19.76
N TYR A 274 19.33 2.55 -20.21
CA TYR A 274 20.23 2.69 -21.35
C TYR A 274 19.45 3.07 -22.63
N GLY A 275 19.95 4.03 -23.38
CA GLY A 275 19.43 4.51 -24.64
C GLY A 275 18.36 5.58 -24.57
N GLN A 276 17.64 5.71 -25.68
CA GLN A 276 16.67 6.78 -25.91
C GLN A 276 15.30 6.36 -25.37
N THR A 277 14.59 7.27 -24.69
CA THR A 277 13.26 7.00 -24.13
C THR A 277 12.19 7.76 -24.91
N PHE A 278 11.21 7.03 -25.42
CA PHE A 278 10.05 7.55 -26.14
C PHE A 278 8.81 7.35 -25.28
N TYR A 279 8.14 8.45 -24.96
CA TYR A 279 6.94 8.40 -24.14
C TYR A 279 5.69 8.35 -25.02
N LEU A 280 4.83 7.37 -24.76
CA LEU A 280 3.50 7.29 -25.37
C LEU A 280 2.64 8.48 -24.94
N PRO A 281 1.63 8.87 -25.75
CA PRO A 281 0.78 10.02 -25.46
C PRO A 281 0.12 9.95 -24.09
N ALA A 282 0.06 11.08 -23.40
CA ALA A 282 -0.76 11.21 -22.19
C ALA A 282 -1.27 12.64 -21.99
N MET A 283 -2.45 12.76 -21.40
CA MET A 283 -3.18 14.02 -21.20
C MET A 283 -2.34 15.11 -20.54
N GLU A 284 -1.46 14.72 -19.64
CA GLU A 284 -0.60 15.62 -18.86
C GLU A 284 0.39 16.37 -19.75
N THR A 285 0.72 15.84 -20.93
CA THR A 285 1.91 16.25 -21.72
C THR A 285 1.65 16.36 -23.22
N ASP A 286 0.46 16.01 -23.68
CA ASP A 286 0.07 16.05 -25.09
C ASP A 286 -1.24 16.85 -25.22
N SER A 287 -1.17 18.05 -25.79
CA SER A 287 -2.34 18.92 -26.03
C SER A 287 -3.34 18.34 -27.05
N ASP A 288 -2.90 17.36 -27.83
CA ASP A 288 -3.65 16.58 -28.84
C ASP A 288 -3.93 15.14 -28.38
N PHE A 289 -3.79 14.86 -27.07
CA PHE A 289 -3.97 13.52 -26.49
C PHE A 289 -5.27 12.85 -26.95
N GLU A 290 -6.39 13.58 -26.92
CA GLU A 290 -7.70 13.01 -27.26
C GLU A 290 -7.78 12.58 -28.73
N GLU A 291 -7.20 13.35 -29.66
CA GLU A 291 -7.14 12.98 -31.09
C GLU A 291 -6.33 11.71 -31.30
N LYS A 292 -5.16 11.63 -30.65
CA LYS A 292 -4.31 10.43 -30.65
C LYS A 292 -5.05 9.24 -30.02
N ARG A 293 -5.76 9.46 -28.91
CA ARG A 293 -6.53 8.45 -28.16
C ARG A 293 -7.63 7.83 -29.01
N VAL A 294 -8.36 8.63 -29.79
CA VAL A 294 -9.40 8.16 -30.70
C VAL A 294 -8.83 7.19 -31.74
N ARG A 295 -7.65 7.47 -32.29
CA ARG A 295 -6.97 6.56 -33.23
C ARG A 295 -6.51 5.27 -32.55
N ALA A 296 -5.92 5.37 -31.36
CA ALA A 296 -5.53 4.22 -30.56
C ALA A 296 -6.74 3.34 -30.18
N ASN A 297 -7.90 3.95 -29.90
CA ASN A 297 -9.13 3.23 -29.59
C ASN A 297 -9.58 2.30 -30.72
N VAL A 298 -9.36 2.66 -31.99
CA VAL A 298 -9.71 1.80 -33.13
C VAL A 298 -8.98 0.46 -33.04
N VAL A 299 -7.66 0.51 -32.85
CA VAL A 299 -6.82 -0.69 -32.72
C VAL A 299 -7.14 -1.44 -31.41
N TYR A 300 -7.31 -0.70 -30.31
CA TYR A 300 -7.61 -1.30 -29.00
C TYR A 300 -8.92 -2.08 -29.03
N LYS A 301 -9.95 -1.51 -29.66
CA LYS A 301 -11.27 -2.15 -29.81
C LYS A 301 -11.22 -3.35 -30.74
N GLU A 302 -10.40 -3.32 -31.78
CA GLU A 302 -10.19 -4.47 -32.65
C GLU A 302 -9.53 -5.64 -31.89
N LEU A 303 -8.51 -5.35 -31.07
CA LEU A 303 -7.80 -6.36 -30.28
C LEU A 303 -8.65 -6.91 -29.14
N THR A 304 -9.33 -6.03 -28.39
CA THR A 304 -9.98 -6.39 -27.11
C THR A 304 -11.50 -6.55 -27.22
N GLY A 305 -12.15 -5.98 -28.25
CA GLY A 305 -13.61 -5.89 -28.33
C GLY A 305 -14.23 -4.84 -27.39
N ILE A 306 -13.42 -4.05 -26.68
CA ILE A 306 -13.84 -3.06 -25.70
C ILE A 306 -13.29 -1.70 -26.12
N ASP A 307 -14.07 -0.62 -25.93
CA ASP A 307 -13.56 0.74 -26.13
C ASP A 307 -12.52 1.09 -25.05
N TYR A 308 -11.40 1.68 -25.47
CA TYR A 308 -10.37 2.23 -24.60
C TYR A 308 -10.98 3.33 -23.72
N TRP A 309 -11.03 3.05 -22.41
CA TRP A 309 -11.44 3.99 -21.37
C TRP A 309 -10.19 4.56 -20.67
N TYR A 310 -10.14 5.85 -20.33
CA TYR A 310 -8.99 6.41 -19.61
C TYR A 310 -9.39 6.73 -18.17
N ASN A 311 -8.68 6.17 -17.18
CA ASN A 311 -8.96 6.36 -15.76
C ASN A 311 -7.99 7.37 -15.13
N ARG A 312 -8.34 8.66 -15.20
CA ARG A 312 -7.55 9.77 -14.67
C ARG A 312 -7.35 9.62 -13.15
N ASP A 313 -8.43 9.35 -12.42
CA ASP A 313 -8.45 9.28 -10.96
C ASP A 313 -7.50 8.19 -10.44
N ALA A 314 -7.54 7.00 -11.06
CA ALA A 314 -6.64 5.91 -10.69
C ALA A 314 -5.17 6.24 -11.00
N ASN A 315 -4.89 6.90 -12.12
CA ASN A 315 -3.52 7.33 -12.46
C ASN A 315 -3.00 8.40 -11.48
N ASN A 316 -3.84 9.36 -11.10
CA ASN A 316 -3.51 10.38 -10.10
C ASN A 316 -3.24 9.76 -8.73
N LEU A 317 -4.11 8.87 -8.27
CA LEU A 317 -3.93 8.14 -7.02
C LEU A 317 -2.64 7.32 -7.01
N LEU A 318 -2.33 6.63 -8.11
CA LEU A 318 -1.11 5.86 -8.26
C LEU A 318 0.14 6.77 -8.21
N ARG A 319 0.09 7.93 -8.87
CA ARG A 319 1.15 8.95 -8.77
C ARG A 319 1.34 9.42 -7.33
N ASP A 320 0.26 9.67 -6.60
CA ASP A 320 0.33 10.07 -5.18
C ASP A 320 0.96 8.95 -4.34
N ILE A 321 0.52 7.70 -4.50
CA ILE A 321 1.13 6.54 -3.83
C ILE A 321 2.65 6.50 -4.07
N LEU A 322 3.10 6.69 -5.30
CA LEU A 322 4.52 6.69 -5.64
C LEU A 322 5.27 7.89 -5.05
N ALA A 323 4.66 9.08 -5.06
CA ALA A 323 5.24 10.28 -4.44
C ALA A 323 5.41 10.13 -2.93
N TYR A 324 4.38 9.65 -2.21
CA TYR A 324 4.48 9.35 -0.79
C TYR A 324 5.51 8.25 -0.49
N PHE A 325 5.60 7.23 -1.37
CA PHE A 325 6.60 6.18 -1.21
C PHE A 325 8.02 6.74 -1.29
N ILE A 326 8.31 7.66 -2.22
CA ILE A 326 9.63 8.31 -2.31
C ILE A 326 9.92 9.15 -1.05
N GLU A 327 8.94 9.86 -0.50
CA GLU A 327 9.14 10.65 0.72
C GLU A 327 9.51 9.76 1.93
N ILE A 328 8.93 8.56 2.02
CA ILE A 328 9.22 7.59 3.08
C ILE A 328 10.52 6.82 2.80
N CYS A 329 10.80 6.56 1.53
CA CYS A 329 11.95 5.81 1.05
C CYS A 329 12.72 6.66 0.01
N PRO A 330 13.55 7.62 0.47
CA PRO A 330 14.11 8.65 -0.41
C PRO A 330 15.26 8.17 -1.31
N SER A 331 15.75 6.94 -1.14
CA SER A 331 16.83 6.40 -1.97
C SER A 331 16.75 4.88 -2.12
N ALA A 332 17.42 4.38 -3.16
CA ALA A 332 17.59 2.95 -3.39
C ALA A 332 18.35 2.24 -2.26
N GLU A 333 19.30 2.94 -1.61
CA GLU A 333 20.02 2.40 -0.44
C GLU A 333 19.06 2.17 0.74
N VAL A 334 18.18 3.13 1.04
CA VAL A 334 17.14 2.98 2.06
C VAL A 334 16.20 1.83 1.70
N TYR A 335 15.79 1.73 0.42
CA TYR A 335 14.95 0.62 -0.05
C TYR A 335 15.63 -0.73 0.17
N ALA A 336 16.89 -0.88 -0.25
CA ALA A 336 17.64 -2.14 -0.14
C ALA A 336 17.80 -2.59 1.32
N ASN A 337 18.07 -1.64 2.22
CA ASN A 337 18.32 -1.92 3.63
C ASN A 337 17.04 -2.18 4.44
N SER A 338 15.95 -1.45 4.15
CA SER A 338 14.76 -1.43 5.01
C SER A 338 13.51 -2.07 4.39
N ILE A 339 13.39 -2.14 3.06
CA ILE A 339 12.16 -2.58 2.38
C ILE A 339 12.34 -3.89 1.60
N GLN A 340 13.42 -4.01 0.81
CA GLN A 340 13.61 -5.09 -0.17
C GLN A 340 13.35 -6.49 0.42
N ASN A 341 14.00 -6.82 1.54
CA ASN A 341 13.85 -8.13 2.18
C ASN A 341 12.44 -8.38 2.71
N ASN A 342 11.72 -7.32 3.12
CA ASN A 342 10.34 -7.43 3.56
C ASN A 342 9.42 -7.72 2.37
N PHE A 343 9.61 -7.05 1.23
CA PHE A 343 8.83 -7.29 0.02
C PHE A 343 9.06 -8.68 -0.58
N ILE A 344 10.31 -9.13 -0.63
CA ILE A 344 10.67 -10.49 -1.05
C ILE A 344 10.00 -11.52 -0.11
N ALA A 345 10.13 -11.36 1.21
CA ALA A 345 9.51 -12.27 2.16
C ALA A 345 7.97 -12.27 2.08
N LEU A 346 7.34 -11.13 1.74
CA LEU A 346 5.89 -11.04 1.49
C LEU A 346 5.47 -11.76 0.22
N TRP A 347 6.32 -11.75 -0.82
CA TRP A 347 6.08 -12.50 -2.05
C TRP A 347 6.13 -14.01 -1.81
N GLU A 348 7.18 -14.48 -1.11
CA GLU A 348 7.44 -15.89 -0.80
C GLU A 348 6.39 -16.50 0.17
N ASP A 349 5.96 -15.75 1.18
CA ASP A 349 4.95 -16.22 2.15
C ASP A 349 3.84 -15.18 2.37
N ARG A 350 2.66 -15.47 1.82
CA ARG A 350 1.46 -14.62 1.93
C ARG A 350 0.59 -14.97 3.14
N SER A 351 1.12 -15.72 4.12
CA SER A 351 0.39 -16.04 5.34
C SER A 351 0.04 -14.76 6.12
N PRO A 352 -1.17 -14.67 6.74
CA PRO A 352 -1.55 -13.48 7.51
C PRO A 352 -0.55 -13.11 8.61
N VAL A 353 0.13 -14.11 9.19
CA VAL A 353 1.13 -13.91 10.23
C VAL A 353 2.40 -13.27 9.66
N ASN A 354 2.89 -13.75 8.51
CA ASN A 354 4.06 -13.14 7.87
C ASN A 354 3.72 -11.73 7.40
N ILE A 355 2.57 -11.52 6.75
CA ILE A 355 2.10 -10.18 6.34
C ILE A 355 2.13 -9.20 7.51
N LEU A 356 1.48 -9.55 8.61
CA LEU A 356 1.44 -8.69 9.80
C LEU A 356 2.84 -8.44 10.38
N SER A 357 3.68 -9.48 10.46
CA SER A 357 5.04 -9.38 10.97
C SER A 357 5.91 -8.42 10.14
N ARG A 358 5.86 -8.51 8.80
CA ARG A 358 6.65 -7.64 7.90
C ARG A 358 6.16 -6.21 7.93
N LEU A 359 4.84 -6.00 7.94
CA LEU A 359 4.26 -4.66 8.06
C LEU A 359 4.65 -3.99 9.39
N ILE A 360 4.62 -4.74 10.50
CA ILE A 360 5.10 -4.27 11.81
C ILE A 360 6.61 -3.97 11.79
N ALA A 361 7.40 -4.79 11.10
CA ALA A 361 8.85 -4.56 10.98
C ALA A 361 9.13 -3.24 10.25
N MET A 362 8.50 -3.01 9.09
CA MET A 362 8.66 -1.76 8.34
C MET A 362 8.11 -0.55 9.10
N ALA A 363 6.97 -0.68 9.80
CA ALA A 363 6.38 0.41 10.57
C ALA A 363 7.21 0.82 11.81
N ASN A 364 8.03 -0.10 12.34
CA ASN A 364 8.95 0.16 13.45
C ASN A 364 10.36 0.55 12.98
N ASP A 365 10.64 0.54 11.68
CA ASP A 365 11.94 0.92 11.16
C ASP A 365 12.12 2.44 11.30
N PRO A 366 13.05 2.92 12.15
CA PRO A 366 13.24 4.35 12.39
C PRO A 366 13.86 5.08 11.19
N ILE A 367 14.40 4.36 10.20
CA ILE A 367 14.90 4.92 8.94
C ILE A 367 13.72 5.27 8.02
N LEU A 368 12.72 4.37 7.93
CA LEU A 368 11.53 4.59 7.13
C LEU A 368 10.56 5.55 7.81
N ILE A 369 10.28 5.33 9.09
CA ILE A 369 9.25 6.04 9.85
C ILE A 369 9.89 6.90 10.93
N THR A 370 10.05 8.18 10.60
CA THR A 370 10.56 9.23 11.49
C THR A 370 9.41 10.02 12.13
N GLU A 371 9.69 10.90 13.09
CA GLU A 371 8.66 11.83 13.58
C GLU A 371 8.22 12.84 12.51
N LYS A 372 9.10 13.17 11.56
CA LYS A 372 8.84 14.18 10.52
C LYS A 372 7.93 13.67 9.41
N ASN A 373 8.13 12.42 8.95
CA ASN A 373 7.41 11.83 7.82
C ASN A 373 6.26 10.87 8.23
N ARG A 374 5.90 10.83 9.52
CA ARG A 374 4.86 9.92 10.03
C ARG A 374 3.48 10.24 9.43
N GLY A 375 3.20 11.51 9.14
CA GLY A 375 1.94 11.91 8.51
C GLY A 375 1.84 11.33 7.10
N GLU A 376 2.92 11.43 6.34
CA GLU A 376 3.10 10.97 4.97
C GLU A 376 3.03 9.45 4.89
N ALA A 377 3.64 8.74 5.85
CA ALA A 377 3.51 7.30 5.99
C ALA A 377 2.06 6.83 6.23
N ASN A 378 1.29 7.57 7.02
CA ASN A 378 -0.13 7.26 7.21
C ASN A 378 -0.92 7.52 5.93
N MET A 379 -0.62 8.61 5.22
CA MET A 379 -1.30 8.95 3.96
C MET A 379 -1.03 7.92 2.86
N LEU A 380 0.24 7.50 2.66
CA LEU A 380 0.58 6.42 1.72
C LEU A 380 -0.34 5.22 1.91
N LEU A 381 -0.53 4.85 3.17
CA LEU A 381 -1.24 3.64 3.51
C LEU A 381 -2.76 3.80 3.44
N ASN A 382 -3.27 5.00 3.71
CA ASN A 382 -4.65 5.35 3.43
C ASN A 382 -4.95 5.24 1.93
N TYR A 383 -4.03 5.70 1.08
CA TYR A 383 -4.18 5.57 -0.37
C TYR A 383 -4.05 4.13 -0.85
N LEU A 384 -3.11 3.35 -0.32
CA LEU A 384 -3.03 1.91 -0.58
C LEU A 384 -4.30 1.19 -0.13
N LEU A 385 -4.89 1.59 1.01
CA LEU A 385 -6.15 1.02 1.50
C LEU A 385 -7.33 1.45 0.63
N LEU A 386 -7.41 2.72 0.20
CA LEU A 386 -8.44 3.22 -0.72
C LEU A 386 -8.40 2.40 -2.02
N PHE A 387 -7.20 2.21 -2.56
CA PHE A 387 -6.95 1.39 -3.73
C PHE A 387 -7.33 -0.08 -3.52
N ALA A 388 -7.01 -0.65 -2.35
CA ALA A 388 -7.36 -2.02 -2.01
C ALA A 388 -8.86 -2.22 -1.70
N MET A 389 -9.52 -1.22 -1.13
CA MET A 389 -10.97 -1.24 -0.87
C MET A 389 -11.73 -1.13 -2.18
N ASP A 390 -11.28 -0.28 -3.10
CA ASP A 390 -11.80 -0.22 -4.47
C ASP A 390 -11.63 -1.55 -5.21
N TRP A 391 -10.47 -2.22 -5.06
CA TRP A 391 -10.24 -3.57 -5.57
C TRP A 391 -11.29 -4.57 -5.05
N LEU A 392 -11.74 -4.43 -3.80
CA LEU A 392 -12.66 -5.35 -3.12
C LEU A 392 -14.14 -5.02 -3.31
N ASP A 393 -14.49 -3.78 -3.68
CA ASP A 393 -15.88 -3.36 -3.89
C ASP A 393 -16.37 -3.65 -5.32
N SER A 394 -17.66 -3.96 -5.46
CA SER A 394 -18.35 -4.08 -6.74
C SER A 394 -18.79 -2.73 -7.34
N ASN A 395 -18.83 -1.67 -6.52
CA ASN A 395 -19.07 -0.29 -6.95
C ASN A 395 -17.77 0.50 -6.74
N SER A 396 -16.99 0.65 -7.80
CA SER A 396 -15.73 1.39 -7.76
C SER A 396 -15.95 2.85 -7.35
N LEU A 397 -15.03 3.37 -6.54
CA LEU A 397 -14.86 4.77 -6.19
C LEU A 397 -14.34 5.60 -7.37
N PHE A 398 -13.72 4.98 -8.37
CA PHE A 398 -13.20 5.68 -9.54
C PHE A 398 -14.31 5.87 -10.58
N SER A 399 -14.47 7.11 -11.03
CA SER A 399 -15.54 7.54 -11.95
C SER A 399 -15.57 6.76 -13.28
N ARG A 400 -14.45 6.16 -13.68
CA ARG A 400 -14.24 5.58 -15.02
C ARG A 400 -13.88 4.09 -15.01
N TRP A 401 -14.53 3.29 -14.17
CA TRP A 401 -14.37 1.83 -14.17
C TRP A 401 -15.07 1.13 -15.35
N ASN A 402 -14.37 0.25 -16.07
CA ASN A 402 -14.95 -0.55 -17.15
C ASN A 402 -15.28 -1.98 -16.67
N LYS A 403 -16.59 -2.27 -16.58
CA LYS A 403 -17.12 -3.57 -16.11
C LYS A 403 -16.81 -4.74 -17.05
N ASN A 404 -16.51 -4.48 -18.32
CA ASN A 404 -16.16 -5.51 -19.28
C ASN A 404 -14.66 -5.85 -19.26
N ALA A 405 -13.85 -5.01 -18.62
CA ALA A 405 -12.42 -5.23 -18.46
C ALA A 405 -12.11 -5.99 -17.17
N SER A 406 -11.00 -6.71 -17.18
CA SER A 406 -10.51 -7.38 -15.98
C SER A 406 -10.16 -6.39 -14.88
N LEU A 407 -10.23 -6.85 -13.63
CA LEU A 407 -9.85 -6.08 -12.45
C LEU A 407 -8.41 -5.51 -12.57
N GLY A 408 -7.46 -6.35 -12.96
CA GLY A 408 -6.06 -5.94 -13.14
C GLY A 408 -5.90 -4.91 -14.26
N ALA A 409 -6.68 -5.00 -15.35
CA ALA A 409 -6.63 -4.03 -16.44
C ALA A 409 -7.27 -2.68 -16.10
N ASN A 410 -8.24 -2.62 -15.19
CA ASN A 410 -8.75 -1.34 -14.69
C ASN A 410 -7.72 -0.60 -13.82
N ILE A 411 -6.89 -1.35 -13.11
CA ILE A 411 -5.91 -0.87 -12.14
C ILE A 411 -4.58 -0.50 -12.81
N LEU A 412 -4.08 -1.36 -13.70
CA LEU A 412 -2.79 -1.22 -14.38
C LEU A 412 -2.98 -1.07 -15.89
N GLN A 413 -4.03 -0.36 -16.31
CA GLN A 413 -4.39 -0.23 -17.72
C GLN A 413 -3.22 0.28 -18.58
N ALA A 414 -2.52 1.29 -18.07
CA ALA A 414 -1.39 1.91 -18.72
C ALA A 414 -0.21 0.93 -18.93
N HIS A 415 -0.16 -0.18 -18.19
CA HIS A 415 0.85 -1.24 -18.29
C HIS A 415 0.42 -2.44 -19.15
N THR A 416 -0.70 -2.35 -19.87
CA THR A 416 -1.19 -3.49 -20.69
C THR A 416 -0.52 -3.55 -22.07
N PRO A 417 -0.05 -4.72 -22.53
CA PRO A 417 0.57 -4.85 -23.85
C PRO A 417 -0.36 -4.41 -24.98
N GLU A 418 -1.65 -4.73 -24.91
CA GLU A 418 -2.65 -4.33 -25.90
C GLU A 418 -2.75 -2.80 -26.04
N LEU A 419 -2.56 -2.02 -24.97
CA LEU A 419 -2.55 -0.57 -25.06
C LEU A 419 -1.29 -0.05 -25.76
N TYR A 420 -0.11 -0.62 -25.45
CA TYR A 420 1.13 -0.29 -26.17
C TYR A 420 1.02 -0.62 -27.66
N VAL A 421 0.50 -1.81 -28.01
CA VAL A 421 0.23 -2.18 -29.41
C VAL A 421 -0.70 -1.17 -30.04
N SER A 422 -1.78 -0.79 -29.36
CA SER A 422 -2.77 0.14 -29.89
C SER A 422 -2.19 1.50 -30.22
N TRP A 423 -1.37 2.06 -29.33
CA TRP A 423 -0.67 3.32 -29.61
C TRP A 423 0.26 3.22 -30.81
N LEU A 424 1.12 2.21 -30.85
CA LEU A 424 2.10 2.03 -31.93
C LEU A 424 1.43 1.81 -33.27
N TYR A 425 0.37 1.00 -33.32
CA TYR A 425 -0.34 0.69 -34.56
C TYR A 425 -1.31 1.80 -35.01
N SER A 426 -1.66 2.74 -34.13
CA SER A 426 -2.49 3.90 -34.49
C SER A 426 -1.77 4.99 -35.26
N ALA A 427 -0.44 4.97 -35.28
CA ALA A 427 0.39 5.93 -35.98
C ALA A 427 1.12 5.31 -37.18
N THR A 428 1.41 6.14 -38.17
CA THR A 428 2.22 5.76 -39.35
C THR A 428 3.71 5.94 -39.11
N GLY A 429 4.10 6.83 -38.19
CA GLY A 429 5.50 7.09 -37.85
C GLY A 429 5.68 7.67 -36.44
N GLY A 430 6.93 7.70 -35.97
CA GLY A 430 7.29 8.21 -34.65
C GLY A 430 6.84 9.66 -34.38
N PRO A 431 7.08 10.63 -35.28
CA PRO A 431 6.69 12.05 -35.05
C PRO A 431 5.19 12.29 -34.89
N GLU A 432 4.34 11.38 -35.39
CA GLU A 432 2.89 11.44 -35.21
C GLU A 432 2.45 10.98 -33.82
N LEU A 433 3.28 10.18 -33.15
CA LEU A 433 2.97 9.54 -31.87
C LEU A 433 3.69 10.21 -30.69
N TYR A 434 4.97 10.55 -30.85
CA TYR A 434 5.81 11.01 -29.75
C TYR A 434 5.91 12.54 -29.74
N ASN A 435 5.57 13.14 -28.61
CA ASN A 435 5.88 14.54 -28.34
C ASN A 435 7.37 14.70 -28.00
N GLU A 436 8.05 15.73 -28.48
CA GLU A 436 9.41 16.04 -28.02
C GLU A 436 9.39 16.73 -26.65
N GLN A 437 8.32 17.45 -26.35
CA GLN A 437 8.18 18.20 -25.13
C GLN A 437 7.52 17.36 -24.04
N GLN A 438 8.32 16.98 -23.04
CA GLN A 438 7.97 16.00 -22.01
C GLN A 438 7.77 16.67 -20.65
N ARG A 439 7.24 17.89 -20.64
CA ARG A 439 7.04 18.70 -19.45
C ARG A 439 5.59 19.12 -19.32
N TYR A 440 5.17 19.30 -18.08
CA TYR A 440 3.84 19.76 -17.74
C TYR A 440 3.86 20.57 -16.45
N VAL A 441 2.81 21.34 -16.21
CA VAL A 441 2.65 22.15 -15.00
C VAL A 441 1.33 21.82 -14.34
N THR A 442 1.32 21.82 -13.02
CA THR A 442 0.10 21.83 -12.23
C THR A 442 0.05 23.13 -11.43
N TYR A 443 -1.01 23.89 -11.65
CA TYR A 443 -1.39 25.02 -10.84
C TYR A 443 -2.43 24.59 -9.83
N VAL A 444 -2.35 25.06 -8.59
CA VAL A 444 -3.41 24.88 -7.60
C VAL A 444 -3.73 26.23 -6.97
N PHE A 445 -4.99 26.63 -7.05
CA PHE A 445 -5.48 27.95 -6.66
C PHE A 445 -6.37 27.86 -5.41
N ASP A 446 -6.19 28.81 -4.50
CA ASP A 446 -6.98 29.03 -3.28
C ASP A 446 -7.51 30.47 -3.23
N TYR A 447 -8.66 30.63 -2.57
CA TYR A 447 -9.31 31.92 -2.27
C TYR A 447 -9.69 32.74 -3.51
N MET A 448 -10.49 32.16 -4.41
CA MET A 448 -10.90 32.78 -5.67
C MET A 448 -12.37 32.45 -6.01
N ASN A 449 -12.98 33.22 -6.91
CA ASN A 449 -14.38 33.03 -7.32
C ASN A 449 -14.52 32.05 -8.48
N GLU A 450 -13.62 32.13 -9.46
CA GLU A 450 -13.66 31.29 -10.66
C GLU A 450 -12.26 31.20 -11.27
N VAL A 451 -11.96 30.05 -11.89
CA VAL A 451 -10.79 29.86 -12.74
C VAL A 451 -11.28 29.49 -14.14
N CYS A 452 -10.85 30.22 -15.16
CA CYS A 452 -11.16 29.96 -16.57
C CYS A 452 -9.88 29.59 -17.33
N LEU A 453 -9.94 28.57 -18.17
CA LEU A 453 -8.83 28.13 -19.01
C LEU A 453 -9.12 28.43 -20.49
N TYR A 454 -8.16 29.04 -21.17
CA TYR A 454 -8.21 29.38 -22.58
C TYR A 454 -7.11 28.68 -23.38
N LYS A 455 -7.48 28.25 -24.58
CA LYS A 455 -6.59 27.67 -25.61
C LYS A 455 -6.88 28.37 -26.94
N ASP A 456 -5.86 28.94 -27.57
CA ASP A 456 -5.99 29.70 -28.82
C ASP A 456 -7.07 30.81 -28.75
N GLY A 457 -7.20 31.47 -27.61
CA GLY A 457 -8.19 32.52 -27.35
C GLY A 457 -9.63 32.04 -27.14
N ASN A 458 -9.88 30.72 -27.17
CA ASN A 458 -11.18 30.14 -26.86
C ASN A 458 -11.17 29.57 -25.44
N MET A 459 -12.20 29.89 -24.65
CA MET A 459 -12.38 29.27 -23.34
C MET A 459 -12.73 27.79 -23.52
N ILE A 460 -11.95 26.91 -22.90
CA ILE A 460 -12.13 25.45 -22.99
C ILE A 460 -12.73 24.85 -21.72
N GLU A 461 -12.37 25.36 -20.53
CA GLU A 461 -12.88 24.89 -19.24
C GLU A 461 -13.05 26.07 -18.27
N SER A 462 -14.01 25.97 -17.34
CA SER A 462 -14.19 26.94 -16.26
C SER A 462 -14.73 26.25 -15.00
N LEU A 463 -14.06 26.41 -13.86
CA LEU A 463 -14.55 25.91 -12.57
C LEU A 463 -14.72 27.07 -11.57
N PRO A 464 -15.86 27.12 -10.85
CA PRO A 464 -16.00 28.05 -9.74
C PRO A 464 -15.04 27.66 -8.60
N GLY A 465 -14.52 28.66 -7.89
CA GLY A 465 -13.72 28.44 -6.68
C GLY A 465 -14.57 27.93 -5.53
N THR A 466 -13.93 27.33 -4.54
CA THR A 466 -14.64 26.68 -3.43
C THR A 466 -14.79 27.59 -2.20
N HIS A 467 -13.80 28.46 -1.96
CA HIS A 467 -13.75 29.38 -0.83
C HIS A 467 -13.20 30.72 -1.27
N ILE A 468 -13.58 31.76 -0.54
CA ILE A 468 -12.98 33.10 -0.62
C ILE A 468 -12.57 33.56 0.78
N PHE A 469 -11.57 34.43 0.85
CA PHE A 469 -11.18 35.10 2.08
C PHE A 469 -11.55 36.58 2.00
N ASP A 470 -12.59 36.97 2.73
CA ASP A 470 -13.02 38.36 2.75
C ASP A 470 -12.12 39.16 3.68
N THR A 471 -11.34 40.07 3.09
CA THR A 471 -10.39 40.91 3.82
C THR A 471 -11.08 41.96 4.70
N GLU A 472 -12.34 42.33 4.43
CA GLU A 472 -13.09 43.29 5.23
C GLU A 472 -13.61 42.67 6.53
N THR A 473 -14.11 41.44 6.45
CA THR A 473 -14.67 40.70 7.61
C THR A 473 -13.65 39.82 8.31
N ALA A 474 -12.52 39.52 7.66
CA ALA A 474 -11.51 38.55 8.08
C ALA A 474 -12.09 37.14 8.30
N GLU A 475 -13.08 36.77 7.49
CA GLU A 475 -13.74 35.45 7.51
C GLU A 475 -13.48 34.69 6.21
N GLU A 476 -13.36 33.37 6.34
CA GLU A 476 -13.35 32.44 5.21
C GLU A 476 -14.80 32.08 4.88
N ILE A 477 -15.21 32.30 3.63
CA ILE A 477 -16.57 32.06 3.15
C ILE A 477 -16.55 30.89 2.18
N GLU A 478 -17.27 29.82 2.50
CA GLU A 478 -17.49 28.69 1.60
C GLU A 478 -18.48 29.10 0.50
N LEU A 479 -18.03 29.05 -0.76
CA LEU A 479 -18.84 29.30 -1.95
C LEU A 479 -19.63 28.06 -2.35
N ILE A 480 -18.99 26.89 -2.30
CA ILE A 480 -19.56 25.60 -2.71
C ILE A 480 -19.23 24.54 -1.66
N LYS A 481 -20.29 23.88 -1.18
CA LYS A 481 -20.19 22.77 -0.24
C LYS A 481 -19.37 21.64 -0.81
N GLU A 482 -18.57 20.98 0.02
CA GLU A 482 -17.77 19.81 -0.37
C GLU A 482 -18.58 18.74 -1.12
N SER A 483 -19.84 18.49 -0.73
CA SER A 483 -20.74 17.52 -1.39
C SER A 483 -21.16 17.89 -2.82
N ASP A 484 -21.01 19.17 -3.18
CA ASP A 484 -21.53 19.74 -4.42
C ASP A 484 -20.38 20.12 -5.38
N ARG A 485 -19.12 19.82 -5.01
CA ARG A 485 -17.92 20.01 -5.83
C ARG A 485 -17.79 18.87 -6.83
N ASP A 486 -18.55 18.93 -7.91
CA ASP A 486 -18.52 17.95 -8.99
C ASP A 486 -17.88 18.54 -10.25
N VAL A 487 -17.03 17.76 -10.92
CA VAL A 487 -16.32 18.19 -12.13
C VAL A 487 -16.98 17.54 -13.34
N PRO A 488 -17.36 18.31 -14.39
CA PRO A 488 -18.02 17.73 -15.55
C PRO A 488 -17.15 16.67 -16.24
N ASP A 489 -17.77 15.56 -16.67
CA ASP A 489 -17.06 14.42 -17.28
C ASP A 489 -16.17 14.78 -18.48
N ASN A 490 -16.50 15.87 -19.19
CA ASN A 490 -15.78 16.33 -20.39
C ASN A 490 -14.57 17.22 -20.08
N TYR A 491 -14.33 17.56 -18.80
CA TYR A 491 -13.19 18.35 -18.39
C TYR A 491 -11.94 17.46 -18.36
N GLN A 492 -10.83 18.00 -18.85
CA GLN A 492 -9.55 17.34 -19.08
C GLN A 492 -8.45 17.98 -18.22
N TYR A 493 -8.46 19.30 -18.06
CA TYR A 493 -7.33 20.02 -17.48
C TYR A 493 -7.59 20.44 -16.03
N MET A 494 -8.83 20.75 -15.68
CA MET A 494 -9.21 21.26 -14.37
C MET A 494 -9.81 20.17 -13.47
N ASP A 495 -9.62 20.30 -12.15
CA ASP A 495 -10.21 19.41 -11.14
C ASP A 495 -10.30 20.12 -9.77
N TYR A 496 -11.17 19.64 -8.87
CA TYR A 496 -11.18 20.06 -7.47
C TYR A 496 -10.21 19.20 -6.64
N ILE A 497 -9.38 19.86 -5.83
CA ILE A 497 -8.54 19.20 -4.84
C ILE A 497 -8.86 19.82 -3.49
N ASP A 498 -9.63 19.11 -2.67
CA ASP A 498 -10.17 19.62 -1.40
C ASP A 498 -10.86 20.98 -1.56
N ASN A 499 -10.25 22.05 -1.04
CA ASN A 499 -10.74 23.41 -1.06
C ASN A 499 -10.12 24.25 -2.20
N SER A 500 -9.40 23.61 -3.11
CA SER A 500 -8.64 24.29 -4.17
C SER A 500 -9.15 23.87 -5.54
N VAL A 501 -8.87 24.71 -6.55
CA VAL A 501 -9.03 24.33 -7.96
C VAL A 501 -7.66 24.05 -8.53
N SER A 502 -7.48 22.87 -9.11
CA SER A 502 -6.26 22.49 -9.81
C SER A 502 -6.42 22.64 -11.32
N VAL A 503 -5.34 23.05 -11.98
CA VAL A 503 -5.24 23.15 -13.44
C VAL A 503 -3.94 22.49 -13.87
N GLN A 504 -4.03 21.39 -14.60
CA GLN A 504 -2.86 20.64 -15.09
C GLN A 504 -2.75 20.79 -16.60
N LEU A 505 -1.61 21.27 -17.08
CA LEU A 505 -1.41 21.63 -18.49
C LEU A 505 -0.12 21.05 -19.06
N PRO A 506 -0.16 20.48 -20.28
CA PRO A 506 1.04 20.15 -21.01
C PRO A 506 1.80 21.43 -21.40
N ARG A 507 3.13 21.37 -21.42
CA ARG A 507 3.98 22.51 -21.83
C ARG A 507 4.41 22.42 -23.30
N ASP A 508 3.56 21.90 -24.18
CA ASP A 508 3.82 21.75 -25.62
C ASP A 508 3.27 22.89 -26.48
N MET A 509 2.42 23.74 -25.90
CA MET A 509 1.90 24.96 -26.50
C MET A 509 1.58 26.01 -25.43
N GLU A 510 1.12 27.19 -25.85
CA GLU A 510 0.72 28.26 -24.93
C GLU A 510 -0.74 28.09 -24.46
N TYR A 511 -0.97 28.38 -23.18
CA TYR A 511 -2.28 28.44 -22.55
C TYR A 511 -2.43 29.74 -21.77
N GLU A 512 -3.67 30.18 -21.56
CA GLU A 512 -3.98 31.32 -20.70
C GLU A 512 -4.98 30.91 -19.63
N ILE A 513 -4.59 31.07 -18.36
CA ILE A 513 -5.48 30.88 -17.21
C ILE A 513 -5.91 32.27 -16.74
N VAL A 514 -7.20 32.44 -16.50
CA VAL A 514 -7.79 33.65 -15.94
C VAL A 514 -8.42 33.32 -14.60
N VAL A 515 -7.92 33.91 -13.52
CA VAL A 515 -8.48 33.76 -12.18
C VAL A 515 -9.27 35.02 -11.83
N LYS A 516 -10.51 34.83 -11.40
CA LYS A 516 -11.44 35.92 -11.09
C LYS A 516 -11.65 36.10 -9.60
N ALA A 517 -11.74 37.35 -9.16
CA ALA A 517 -12.09 37.74 -7.81
C ALA A 517 -13.20 38.81 -7.82
N ASP A 518 -14.33 38.52 -7.17
CA ASP A 518 -15.46 39.47 -7.10
C ASP A 518 -15.28 40.49 -5.96
N THR A 519 -14.49 40.13 -4.93
CA THR A 519 -14.19 40.97 -3.77
C THR A 519 -12.69 41.08 -3.57
N ALA A 520 -12.25 42.09 -2.81
CA ALA A 520 -10.84 42.24 -2.47
C ALA A 520 -10.38 41.07 -1.58
N GLN A 521 -9.51 40.22 -2.13
CA GLN A 521 -9.08 38.98 -1.46
C GLN A 521 -7.65 38.56 -1.84
N PRO A 522 -6.92 37.90 -0.93
CA PRO A 522 -5.63 37.32 -1.24
C PRO A 522 -5.81 36.01 -2.02
N VAL A 523 -5.55 36.03 -3.32
CA VAL A 523 -5.45 34.80 -4.12
C VAL A 523 -4.08 34.18 -3.88
N THR A 524 -4.08 32.88 -3.57
CA THR A 524 -2.86 32.09 -3.38
C THR A 524 -2.83 31.00 -4.43
N TRP A 525 -1.67 30.75 -5.02
CA TRP A 525 -1.51 29.61 -5.91
C TRP A 525 -0.14 28.97 -5.81
N VAL A 526 -0.10 27.69 -6.12
CA VAL A 526 1.13 26.92 -6.24
C VAL A 526 1.33 26.54 -7.69
N GLU A 527 2.52 26.82 -8.22
CA GLU A 527 2.99 26.33 -9.50
C GLU A 527 3.95 25.16 -9.25
N ALA A 528 3.63 23.98 -9.78
CA ALA A 528 4.49 22.80 -9.72
C ALA A 528 4.82 22.31 -11.15
N ASN A 529 6.09 22.36 -11.52
CA ASN A 529 6.58 21.93 -12.83
C ASN A 529 7.08 20.50 -12.78
N TYR A 530 6.74 19.69 -13.77
CA TYR A 530 7.10 18.28 -13.83
C TYR A 530 7.78 17.91 -15.15
N ALA A 531 8.53 16.81 -15.10
CA ALA A 531 9.00 16.09 -16.28
C ALA A 531 8.36 14.70 -16.33
N ALA A 532 8.06 14.23 -17.53
CA ALA A 532 7.53 12.88 -17.73
C ALA A 532 8.42 11.83 -17.05
N GLY A 533 7.78 10.89 -16.34
CA GLY A 533 8.44 9.79 -15.66
C GLY A 533 9.11 10.14 -14.32
N ARG A 534 9.09 11.40 -13.85
CA ARG A 534 9.46 11.78 -12.48
C ARG A 534 8.23 11.95 -11.59
N GLN A 535 8.33 11.57 -10.32
CA GLN A 535 7.26 11.79 -9.35
C GLN A 535 7.41 13.15 -8.68
N ALA A 536 8.64 13.56 -8.35
CA ALA A 536 8.88 14.89 -7.82
C ALA A 536 8.73 15.96 -8.90
N PRO A 537 8.19 17.14 -8.54
CA PRO A 537 8.30 18.30 -9.39
C PRO A 537 9.77 18.73 -9.56
N LEU A 538 10.09 19.25 -10.73
CA LEU A 538 11.34 19.94 -11.04
C LEU A 538 11.48 21.24 -10.24
N SER A 539 10.37 21.94 -10.03
CA SER A 539 10.29 23.14 -9.19
C SER A 539 8.88 23.27 -8.60
N THR A 540 8.80 23.88 -7.43
CA THR A 540 7.53 24.22 -6.78
C THR A 540 7.63 25.61 -6.19
N THR A 541 6.71 26.47 -6.59
CA THR A 541 6.69 27.87 -6.20
C THR A 541 5.32 28.25 -5.67
N LEU A 542 5.28 28.71 -4.41
CA LEU A 542 4.09 29.30 -3.80
C LEU A 542 4.06 30.79 -4.11
N ARG A 543 2.92 31.27 -4.60
CA ARG A 543 2.66 32.67 -4.88
C ARG A 543 1.40 33.16 -4.19
N GLN A 544 1.42 34.42 -3.78
CA GLN A 544 0.27 35.08 -3.20
C GLN A 544 0.19 36.52 -3.70
N TYR A 545 -1.01 36.93 -4.10
CA TYR A 545 -1.30 38.27 -4.57
C TYR A 545 -2.66 38.73 -4.04
N THR A 546 -2.73 39.96 -3.53
CA THR A 546 -4.02 40.55 -3.09
C THR A 546 -4.66 41.26 -4.27
N MET A 547 -5.75 40.70 -4.77
CA MET A 547 -6.51 41.25 -5.89
C MET A 547 -7.52 42.28 -5.38
N ASP A 548 -7.65 43.39 -6.09
CA ASP A 548 -8.73 44.35 -5.87
C ASP A 548 -10.07 43.76 -6.36
N ALA A 549 -11.20 44.31 -5.88
CA ALA A 549 -12.50 43.99 -6.45
C ALA A 549 -12.55 44.26 -7.98
N ASP A 550 -13.19 43.37 -8.73
CA ASP A 550 -13.30 43.40 -10.19
C ASP A 550 -11.94 43.40 -10.93
N GLU A 551 -10.90 42.82 -10.32
CA GLU A 551 -9.61 42.57 -10.96
C GLU A 551 -9.50 41.09 -11.37
N ASP A 552 -9.09 40.81 -12.60
CA ASP A 552 -8.72 39.45 -13.01
C ASP A 552 -7.19 39.29 -13.07
N LEU A 553 -6.72 38.10 -12.68
CA LEU A 553 -5.33 37.65 -12.79
C LEU A 553 -5.17 36.78 -14.04
N PHE A 554 -4.24 37.14 -14.91
CA PHE A 554 -3.87 36.39 -16.10
C PHE A 554 -2.56 35.65 -15.88
N ILE A 555 -2.55 34.37 -16.24
CA ILE A 555 -1.36 33.52 -16.21
C ILE A 555 -1.17 32.94 -17.60
N ARG A 556 -0.14 33.39 -18.31
CA ARG A 556 0.25 32.84 -19.61
C ARG A 556 1.27 31.73 -19.39
N VAL A 557 0.84 30.50 -19.62
CA VAL A 557 1.66 29.30 -19.46
C VAL A 557 2.40 29.03 -20.77
N LYS A 558 3.73 28.92 -20.69
CA LYS A 558 4.60 28.80 -21.87
C LYS A 558 5.37 27.48 -21.94
N PRO A 559 5.76 27.01 -23.14
CA PRO A 559 6.60 25.83 -23.28
C PRO A 559 7.95 25.92 -22.55
N GLU A 560 8.54 27.10 -22.42
CA GLU A 560 9.90 27.30 -21.87
C GLU A 560 9.98 27.30 -20.34
N MET A 561 8.86 27.15 -19.62
CA MET A 561 8.76 27.32 -18.16
C MET A 561 9.08 28.75 -17.67
N ASP A 562 8.77 29.76 -18.48
CA ASP A 562 8.87 31.19 -18.15
C ASP A 562 7.47 31.82 -18.22
N ASP A 563 6.61 31.40 -17.29
CA ASP A 563 5.21 31.79 -17.26
C ASP A 563 5.07 33.28 -16.89
N GLU A 564 4.15 33.97 -17.57
CA GLU A 564 3.90 35.39 -17.33
C GLU A 564 2.66 35.57 -16.47
N PHE A 565 2.76 36.45 -15.47
CA PHE A 565 1.68 36.79 -14.55
C PHE A 565 1.39 38.29 -14.66
N ASP A 566 0.14 38.66 -14.90
CA ASP A 566 -0.30 40.06 -14.93
C ASP A 566 -1.75 40.19 -14.48
N THR A 567 -2.23 41.40 -14.24
CA THR A 567 -3.64 41.65 -13.93
C THR A 567 -4.25 42.66 -14.90
N THR A 568 -5.59 42.70 -14.95
CA THR A 568 -6.32 43.74 -15.72
C THR A 568 -5.90 45.17 -15.37
N LYS A 569 -5.40 45.41 -14.15
CA LYS A 569 -4.97 46.72 -13.64
C LYS A 569 -3.45 46.91 -13.67
N GLY A 570 -2.70 45.89 -14.11
CA GLY A 570 -1.24 45.85 -14.14
C GLY A 570 -0.65 45.41 -12.80
N MET A 571 -0.01 44.24 -12.80
CA MET A 571 0.60 43.68 -11.61
C MET A 571 1.89 44.41 -11.23
N LYS A 572 2.00 44.82 -9.97
CA LYS A 572 3.26 45.32 -9.40
C LYS A 572 4.04 44.16 -8.82
N LYS A 573 5.24 43.90 -9.34
CA LYS A 573 6.08 42.75 -8.91
C LYS A 573 6.42 42.78 -7.42
N GLU A 574 6.49 43.96 -6.79
CA GLU A 574 6.74 44.08 -5.35
C GLU A 574 5.56 43.65 -4.47
N ALA A 575 4.35 43.58 -5.04
CA ALA A 575 3.13 43.14 -4.36
C ALA A 575 2.89 41.62 -4.49
N LEU A 576 3.61 40.95 -5.39
CA LEU A 576 3.60 39.50 -5.54
C LEU A 576 4.53 38.87 -4.50
N TYR A 577 3.97 38.14 -3.55
CA TYR A 577 4.76 37.27 -2.69
C TYR A 577 5.13 36.00 -3.45
N GLU A 578 6.39 35.58 -3.36
CA GLU A 578 6.90 34.38 -4.01
C GLU A 578 7.85 33.64 -3.06
N SER A 579 7.62 32.35 -2.88
CA SER A 579 8.47 31.47 -2.09
C SER A 579 8.68 30.17 -2.85
N GLU A 580 9.93 29.89 -3.20
CA GLU A 580 10.34 28.57 -3.69
C GLU A 580 10.48 27.59 -2.52
N SER A 581 10.12 26.32 -2.76
CA SER A 581 10.30 25.26 -1.78
C SER A 581 11.56 24.45 -2.03
N ASP A 582 12.41 24.32 -1.01
CA ASP A 582 13.54 23.37 -1.00
C ASP A 582 13.10 21.90 -0.80
N LEU A 583 11.82 21.67 -0.48
CA LEU A 583 11.24 20.34 -0.20
C LEU A 583 10.17 20.02 -1.26
N PRO A 584 10.55 19.45 -2.42
CA PRO A 584 9.67 19.28 -3.57
C PRO A 584 8.47 18.36 -3.29
N TYR A 585 8.62 17.41 -2.37
CA TYR A 585 7.56 16.48 -2.00
C TYR A 585 6.51 17.12 -1.08
N SER A 586 6.96 17.93 -0.11
CA SER A 586 6.10 18.40 0.98
C SER A 586 4.90 19.22 0.52
N TYR A 587 5.06 20.15 -0.42
CA TYR A 587 3.96 21.00 -0.89
C TYR A 587 2.98 20.25 -1.78
N THR A 588 3.46 19.43 -2.74
CA THR A 588 2.58 18.61 -3.58
C THR A 588 1.74 17.65 -2.72
N VAL A 589 2.39 16.98 -1.76
CA VAL A 589 1.77 16.08 -0.79
C VAL A 589 0.81 16.81 0.16
N LEU A 590 1.08 18.08 0.51
CA LEU A 590 0.19 18.91 1.33
C LEU A 590 -1.07 19.34 0.57
N ILE A 591 -0.94 19.59 -0.73
CA ILE A 591 -2.01 20.08 -1.59
C ILE A 591 -2.94 18.94 -2.04
N THR A 592 -2.42 17.72 -2.24
CA THR A 592 -3.24 16.53 -2.58
C THR A 592 -3.71 15.74 -1.34
N ARG A 593 -4.12 16.41 -0.25
CA ARG A 593 -4.56 15.75 1.00
C ARG A 593 -6.10 15.65 1.11
N PRO A 594 -6.74 14.60 0.55
CA PRO A 594 -8.16 14.40 0.71
C PRO A 594 -8.51 14.34 2.19
N GLN A 595 -9.37 15.27 2.65
CA GLN A 595 -9.86 15.29 4.03
C GLN A 595 -10.66 14.03 4.42
N THR A 596 -11.03 13.20 3.44
CA THR A 596 -11.97 12.09 3.56
C THR A 596 -11.33 10.80 4.11
N ALA A 597 -10.02 10.59 3.98
CA ALA A 597 -9.34 9.42 4.53
C ALA A 597 -8.87 9.65 5.99
N ARG A 598 -9.82 9.89 6.91
CA ARG A 598 -9.52 10.13 8.34
C ARG A 598 -9.17 8.87 9.13
N VAL A 599 -9.35 7.68 8.54
CA VAL A 599 -9.01 6.42 9.20
C VAL A 599 -7.51 6.21 9.02
N SER A 600 -6.71 6.36 10.07
CA SER A 600 -5.29 6.07 9.95
C SER A 600 -5.08 4.57 9.74
N TRP A 601 -4.00 4.17 9.07
CA TRP A 601 -3.59 2.77 9.00
C TRP A 601 -3.57 2.06 10.35
N ARG A 602 -3.08 2.77 11.37
CA ARG A 602 -3.16 2.32 12.74
C ARG A 602 -4.61 2.00 13.07
N ASP A 603 -5.56 2.92 12.91
CA ASP A 603 -6.98 2.62 13.13
C ASP A 603 -7.47 1.40 12.32
N ALA A 604 -7.08 1.25 11.05
CA ALA A 604 -7.49 0.10 10.21
C ALA A 604 -6.92 -1.25 10.70
N ILE A 605 -5.62 -1.34 11.04
CA ILE A 605 -5.04 -2.54 11.68
C ILE A 605 -5.80 -2.84 12.97
N LEU A 606 -6.12 -1.81 13.74
CA LEU A 606 -6.74 -1.98 15.05
C LEU A 606 -8.18 -2.43 14.95
N TRP A 607 -8.90 -1.98 13.91
CA TRP A 607 -10.17 -2.55 13.51
C TRP A 607 -10.03 -4.03 13.14
N ALA A 608 -9.04 -4.41 12.33
CA ALA A 608 -8.82 -5.80 11.94
C ALA A 608 -8.45 -6.70 13.13
N ILE A 609 -7.56 -6.24 14.01
CA ILE A 609 -7.20 -6.91 15.27
C ILE A 609 -8.41 -7.00 16.20
N GLY A 610 -9.20 -5.93 16.32
CA GLY A 610 -10.43 -5.89 17.11
C GLY A 610 -11.47 -6.92 16.63
N ILE A 611 -11.66 -7.03 15.31
CA ILE A 611 -12.53 -8.02 14.67
C ILE A 611 -11.99 -9.44 14.93
N ALA A 612 -10.71 -9.70 14.65
CA ALA A 612 -10.10 -11.02 14.86
C ALA A 612 -10.19 -11.46 16.34
N THR A 613 -9.94 -10.55 17.26
CA THR A 613 -10.02 -10.78 18.70
C THR A 613 -11.46 -11.03 19.16
N SER A 614 -12.43 -10.32 18.59
CA SER A 614 -13.85 -10.55 18.84
C SER A 614 -14.28 -11.94 18.35
N ILE A 615 -13.80 -12.35 17.16
CA ILE A 615 -14.03 -13.70 16.61
C ILE A 615 -13.42 -14.77 17.52
N ILE A 616 -12.16 -14.63 17.93
CA ILE A 616 -11.48 -15.55 18.86
C ILE A 616 -12.26 -15.65 20.17
N SER A 617 -12.74 -14.54 20.69
CA SER A 617 -13.49 -14.53 21.95
C SER A 617 -14.86 -15.19 21.85
N LEU A 618 -15.57 -15.00 20.72
CA LEU A 618 -16.80 -15.72 20.41
C LEU A 618 -16.55 -17.22 20.27
N PHE A 619 -15.43 -17.62 19.68
CA PHE A 619 -15.04 -19.02 19.58
C PHE A 619 -14.74 -19.65 20.95
N ILE A 620 -14.02 -18.93 21.82
CA ILE A 620 -13.78 -19.34 23.22
C ILE A 620 -15.10 -19.47 23.98
N PHE A 621 -16.05 -18.53 23.80
CA PHE A 621 -17.39 -18.63 24.39
C PHE A 621 -18.09 -19.93 23.98
N GLN A 622 -18.13 -20.22 22.67
CA GLN A 622 -18.78 -21.42 22.14
C GLN A 622 -18.15 -22.69 22.71
N ILE A 623 -16.82 -22.79 22.77
CA ILE A 623 -16.11 -23.92 23.37
C ILE A 623 -16.48 -24.09 24.85
N VAL A 624 -16.40 -23.01 25.63
CA VAL A 624 -16.71 -23.04 27.08
C VAL A 624 -18.16 -23.44 27.33
N PHE A 625 -19.09 -22.94 26.51
CA PHE A 625 -20.51 -23.30 26.56
C PHE A 625 -20.74 -24.79 26.24
N VAL A 626 -20.14 -25.29 25.16
CA VAL A 626 -20.27 -26.70 24.73
C VAL A 626 -19.66 -27.63 25.80
N VAL A 627 -18.44 -27.36 26.25
CA VAL A 627 -17.78 -28.14 27.31
C VAL A 627 -18.57 -28.09 28.61
N GLY A 628 -19.11 -26.92 28.96
CA GLY A 628 -19.97 -26.73 30.13
C GLY A 628 -21.25 -27.56 30.07
N LYS A 629 -21.93 -27.55 28.92
CA LYS A 629 -23.14 -28.34 28.65
C LYS A 629 -22.85 -29.85 28.65
N LEU A 630 -21.74 -30.28 28.05
CA LEU A 630 -21.30 -31.68 28.06
C LEU A 630 -20.98 -32.17 29.48
N ARG A 631 -20.27 -31.37 30.28
CA ARG A 631 -20.00 -31.67 31.70
C ARG A 631 -21.28 -31.75 32.52
N HIS A 632 -22.23 -30.83 32.30
CA HIS A 632 -23.55 -30.86 32.96
C HIS A 632 -24.32 -32.14 32.63
N ASN A 633 -24.40 -32.50 31.35
CA ASN A 633 -25.06 -33.72 30.90
C ASN A 633 -24.38 -34.99 31.45
N ARG A 634 -23.04 -35.02 31.48
CA ARG A 634 -22.28 -36.12 32.09
C ARG A 634 -22.58 -36.27 33.58
N ARG A 635 -22.71 -35.17 34.32
CA ARG A 635 -23.07 -35.20 35.75
C ARG A 635 -24.51 -35.70 36.00
N ILE A 636 -25.44 -35.38 35.11
CA ILE A 636 -26.80 -35.97 35.15
C ILE A 636 -26.74 -37.48 34.90
N ARG A 637 -25.95 -37.94 33.91
CA ARG A 637 -25.76 -39.37 33.63
C ARG A 637 -25.12 -40.13 34.81
N LEU A 638 -24.17 -39.51 35.50
CA LEU A 638 -23.50 -40.07 36.68
C LEU A 638 -24.32 -39.97 37.98
N GLY A 639 -25.55 -39.43 37.93
CA GLY A 639 -26.43 -39.31 39.10
C GLY A 639 -26.04 -38.20 40.09
N TRP A 640 -25.05 -37.37 39.77
CA TRP A 640 -24.58 -36.31 40.66
C TRP A 640 -25.50 -35.07 40.67
N ILE A 641 -26.43 -34.98 39.71
CA ILE A 641 -27.42 -33.90 39.58
C ILE A 641 -28.78 -34.51 39.21
N PRO A 642 -29.91 -34.07 39.81
CA PRO A 642 -31.24 -34.60 39.50
C PRO A 642 -31.62 -34.45 38.02
N LYS A 643 -32.29 -35.47 37.46
CA LYS A 643 -32.90 -35.42 36.12
C LYS A 643 -33.94 -34.28 36.08
N GLY A 644 -33.85 -33.42 35.06
CA GLY A 644 -34.70 -32.23 34.90
C GLY A 644 -34.02 -30.88 35.26
N THR A 645 -32.81 -30.91 35.81
CA THR A 645 -32.07 -29.67 36.12
C THR A 645 -31.59 -28.96 34.84
N LYS A 646 -32.13 -27.77 34.54
CA LYS A 646 -31.73 -26.96 33.37
C LYS A 646 -30.30 -26.43 33.49
N TYR A 647 -29.51 -26.51 32.40
CA TYR A 647 -28.20 -25.87 32.32
C TYR A 647 -28.36 -24.34 32.31
N ARG A 648 -27.66 -23.63 33.19
CA ARG A 648 -27.70 -22.17 33.29
C ARG A 648 -26.37 -21.61 32.81
N ALA A 649 -26.38 -21.01 31.61
CA ALA A 649 -25.19 -20.49 30.95
C ALA A 649 -24.82 -19.05 31.34
N LEU A 650 -25.72 -18.34 32.04
CA LEU A 650 -25.56 -16.92 32.35
C LEU A 650 -24.24 -16.58 33.07
N PRO A 651 -23.77 -17.32 34.10
CA PRO A 651 -22.47 -17.03 34.71
C PRO A 651 -21.29 -17.25 33.77
N GLN A 652 -21.37 -18.20 32.84
CA GLN A 652 -20.34 -18.43 31.83
C GLN A 652 -20.33 -17.31 30.79
N LEU A 653 -21.51 -16.85 30.35
CA LEU A 653 -21.66 -15.72 29.44
C LEU A 653 -21.06 -14.45 30.05
N CYS A 654 -21.40 -14.12 31.30
CA CYS A 654 -20.84 -12.92 31.94
C CYS A 654 -19.32 -13.01 32.09
N VAL A 655 -18.76 -14.19 32.39
CA VAL A 655 -17.29 -14.38 32.46
C VAL A 655 -16.62 -14.21 31.10
N THR A 656 -17.23 -14.70 30.02
CA THR A 656 -16.69 -14.50 28.68
C THR A 656 -16.79 -13.04 28.23
N VAL A 657 -17.89 -12.35 28.54
CA VAL A 657 -18.02 -10.91 28.27
C VAL A 657 -16.96 -10.11 29.04
N ILE A 658 -16.71 -10.43 30.31
CA ILE A 658 -15.63 -9.78 31.08
C ILE A 658 -14.26 -10.03 30.44
N PHE A 659 -14.00 -11.25 29.94
CA PHE A 659 -12.75 -11.54 29.22
C PHE A 659 -12.64 -10.74 27.92
N ILE A 660 -13.73 -10.59 27.16
CA ILE A 660 -13.78 -9.74 25.95
C ILE A 660 -13.45 -8.30 26.30
N LEU A 661 -14.14 -7.73 27.29
CA LEU A 661 -13.93 -6.35 27.72
C LEU A 661 -12.50 -6.11 28.23
N TYR A 662 -11.93 -7.09 28.95
CA TYR A 662 -10.55 -7.06 29.39
C TYR A 662 -9.56 -7.03 28.22
N VAL A 663 -9.77 -7.88 27.21
CA VAL A 663 -8.90 -7.92 26.03
C VAL A 663 -9.05 -6.62 25.23
N LEU A 664 -10.28 -6.14 25.01
CA LEU A 664 -10.54 -4.84 24.36
C LEU A 664 -9.84 -3.70 25.10
N MET A 665 -9.87 -3.70 26.44
CA MET A 665 -9.20 -2.69 27.25
C MET A 665 -7.67 -2.76 27.16
N LEU A 666 -7.07 -3.95 27.12
CA LEU A 666 -5.62 -4.11 26.92
C LEU A 666 -5.18 -3.60 25.55
N PHE A 667 -5.99 -3.86 24.53
CA PHE A 667 -5.79 -3.30 23.20
C PHE A 667 -5.92 -1.78 23.28
N ASP A 668 -7.06 -1.23 23.68
CA ASP A 668 -7.29 0.22 23.75
C ASP A 668 -6.19 0.97 24.51
N TYR A 669 -5.69 0.43 25.63
CA TYR A 669 -4.55 0.98 26.37
C TYR A 669 -3.22 0.99 25.59
N SER A 670 -2.95 -0.07 24.82
CA SER A 670 -1.74 -0.17 23.99
C SER A 670 -1.81 0.75 22.77
N LEU A 671 -3.04 1.03 22.33
CA LEU A 671 -3.32 1.82 21.15
C LEU A 671 -3.36 3.27 21.54
N PHE A 672 -4.23 3.68 22.45
CA PHE A 672 -4.42 5.07 22.84
C PHE A 672 -4.03 5.27 24.30
N PRO A 673 -2.73 5.30 24.65
CA PRO A 673 -2.28 5.46 26.03
C PRO A 673 -2.82 6.72 26.72
N ASP A 674 -3.20 7.74 25.94
CA ASP A 674 -3.80 8.98 26.43
C ASP A 674 -5.34 8.98 26.50
N ASN A 675 -6.04 7.96 25.97
CA ASN A 675 -7.51 7.88 25.97
C ASN A 675 -8.05 7.27 27.27
N LYS A 676 -7.83 7.98 28.38
CA LYS A 676 -8.22 7.54 29.74
C LYS A 676 -9.73 7.31 29.89
N ASN A 677 -10.56 7.94 29.07
CA ASN A 677 -12.02 7.85 29.16
C ASN A 677 -12.54 6.48 28.75
N VAL A 678 -12.10 5.93 27.61
CA VAL A 678 -12.56 4.63 27.11
C VAL A 678 -12.12 3.49 28.03
N ILE A 679 -10.85 3.52 28.48
CA ILE A 679 -10.33 2.57 29.47
C ILE A 679 -11.16 2.61 30.76
N THR A 680 -11.51 3.81 31.25
CA THR A 680 -12.31 3.96 32.48
C THR A 680 -13.73 3.40 32.29
N VAL A 681 -14.36 3.61 31.13
CA VAL A 681 -15.68 3.05 30.81
C VAL A 681 -15.63 1.52 30.81
N LEU A 682 -14.65 0.91 30.15
CA LEU A 682 -14.48 -0.55 30.11
C LEU A 682 -14.27 -1.14 31.51
N LYS A 683 -13.48 -0.48 32.37
CA LYS A 683 -13.32 -0.87 33.78
C LYS A 683 -14.63 -0.84 34.56
N VAL A 684 -15.45 0.20 34.36
CA VAL A 684 -16.76 0.33 35.00
C VAL A 684 -17.71 -0.78 34.54
N GLU A 685 -17.74 -1.10 33.25
CA GLU A 685 -18.57 -2.20 32.73
C GLU A 685 -18.17 -3.56 33.32
N ILE A 686 -16.86 -3.83 33.40
CA ILE A 686 -16.33 -5.04 34.05
C ILE A 686 -16.72 -5.08 35.54
N ALA A 687 -16.65 -3.95 36.24
CA ALA A 687 -17.02 -3.83 37.65
C ALA A 687 -18.51 -4.11 37.88
N VAL A 688 -19.39 -3.56 37.04
CA VAL A 688 -20.84 -3.78 37.10
C VAL A 688 -21.17 -5.25 36.86
N LEU A 689 -20.63 -5.85 35.79
CA LEU A 689 -20.87 -7.25 35.45
C LEU A 689 -20.39 -8.20 36.56
N SER A 690 -19.20 -7.96 37.11
CA SER A 690 -18.64 -8.76 38.20
C SER A 690 -19.48 -8.65 39.48
N SER A 691 -19.95 -7.45 39.80
CA SER A 691 -20.82 -7.18 40.95
C SER A 691 -22.19 -7.84 40.81
N LEU A 692 -22.77 -7.84 39.61
CA LEU A 692 -24.03 -8.54 39.31
C LEU A 692 -23.89 -10.06 39.49
N ILE A 693 -22.78 -10.66 39.04
CA ILE A 693 -22.51 -12.09 39.26
C ILE A 693 -22.43 -12.41 40.75
N ALA A 694 -21.72 -11.58 41.53
CA ALA A 694 -21.58 -11.74 42.97
C ALA A 694 -22.93 -11.61 43.69
N LEU A 695 -23.73 -10.61 43.31
CA LEU A 695 -25.07 -10.36 43.84
C LEU A 695 -26.02 -11.54 43.56
N ILE A 696 -25.98 -12.12 42.36
CA ILE A 696 -26.73 -13.35 42.04
C ILE A 696 -26.32 -14.50 42.97
N GLY A 697 -25.03 -14.61 43.31
CA GLY A 697 -24.52 -15.55 44.30
C GLY A 697 -25.09 -15.31 45.71
N PHE A 698 -25.11 -14.04 46.15
CA PHE A 698 -25.69 -13.63 47.43
C PHE A 698 -27.19 -13.91 47.49
N LEU A 699 -27.97 -13.50 46.48
CA LEU A 699 -29.42 -13.70 46.45
C LEU A 699 -29.82 -15.18 46.56
N LYS A 700 -28.93 -16.10 46.12
CA LYS A 700 -29.14 -17.55 46.22
C LYS A 700 -28.79 -18.14 47.58
N ARG A 701 -27.71 -17.69 48.23
CA ARG A 701 -27.22 -18.29 49.50
C ARG A 701 -27.69 -17.54 50.75
N ARG A 702 -27.88 -16.22 50.63
CA ARG A 702 -28.29 -15.28 51.70
C ARG A 702 -27.50 -15.45 53.00
N ASN A 703 -26.19 -15.69 52.90
CA ASN A 703 -25.30 -15.78 54.06
C ASN A 703 -24.33 -14.59 54.12
N MET A 704 -23.78 -14.35 55.31
CA MET A 704 -22.90 -13.21 55.59
C MET A 704 -21.68 -13.18 54.65
N LEU A 705 -21.00 -14.31 54.46
CA LEU A 705 -19.86 -14.42 53.55
C LEU A 705 -20.19 -13.99 52.12
N SER A 706 -21.34 -14.40 51.57
CA SER A 706 -21.73 -14.02 50.21
C SER A 706 -22.12 -12.55 50.08
N GLY A 707 -22.65 -11.94 51.14
CA GLY A 707 -22.92 -10.50 51.20
C GLY A 707 -21.61 -9.69 51.15
N PHE A 708 -20.65 -10.04 52.00
CA PHE A 708 -19.35 -9.37 52.04
C PHE A 708 -18.50 -9.60 50.78
N ILE A 709 -18.58 -10.77 50.14
CA ILE A 709 -17.93 -11.00 48.83
C ILE A 709 -18.54 -10.08 47.76
N THR A 710 -19.86 -9.85 47.79
CA THR A 710 -20.52 -8.93 46.85
C THR A 710 -20.03 -7.50 47.05
N ILE A 711 -19.95 -7.05 48.30
CA ILE A 711 -19.41 -5.73 48.66
C ILE A 711 -17.93 -5.62 48.27
N GLY A 712 -17.12 -6.64 48.56
CA GLY A 712 -15.69 -6.66 48.23
C GLY A 712 -15.43 -6.62 46.72
N VAL A 713 -16.19 -7.37 45.92
CA VAL A 713 -16.09 -7.34 44.44
C VAL A 713 -16.47 -5.97 43.88
N ALA A 714 -17.54 -5.36 44.41
CA ALA A 714 -17.94 -4.01 44.00
C ALA A 714 -16.88 -2.96 44.36
N LEU A 715 -16.32 -3.01 45.57
CA LEU A 715 -15.25 -2.12 46.00
C LEU A 715 -13.99 -2.28 45.16
N LEU A 716 -13.61 -3.51 44.79
CA LEU A 716 -12.47 -3.76 43.91
C LEU A 716 -12.69 -3.14 42.53
N GLY A 717 -13.86 -3.34 41.93
CA GLY A 717 -14.18 -2.75 40.62
C GLY A 717 -14.19 -1.22 40.64
N ILE A 718 -14.72 -0.61 41.70
CA ILE A 718 -14.69 0.85 41.90
C ILE A 718 -13.25 1.33 42.09
N ALA A 719 -12.43 0.60 42.86
CA ALA A 719 -11.04 0.94 43.10
C ALA A 719 -10.22 0.97 41.79
N ASP A 720 -10.41 0.00 40.90
CA ASP A 720 -9.71 -0.07 39.62
C ASP A 720 -10.11 1.06 38.66
N ALA A 721 -11.40 1.41 38.60
CA ALA A 721 -11.88 2.55 37.83
C ALA A 721 -11.31 3.88 38.35
N ILE A 722 -11.26 4.08 39.67
CA ILE A 722 -10.73 5.30 40.29
C ILE A 722 -9.20 5.39 40.15
N THR A 723 -8.50 4.25 40.14
CA THR A 723 -7.03 4.21 39.97
C THR A 723 -6.59 4.86 38.66
N ALA A 724 -7.43 4.88 37.62
CA ALA A 724 -7.17 5.57 36.36
C ALA A 724 -7.00 7.09 36.52
N ASN A 725 -7.66 7.69 37.52
CA ASN A 725 -7.67 9.13 37.77
C ASN A 725 -6.87 9.52 39.03
N SER A 726 -6.78 8.63 40.01
CA SER A 726 -6.02 8.85 41.25
C SER A 726 -5.51 7.54 41.82
N ILE A 727 -4.22 7.30 41.67
CA ILE A 727 -3.51 6.13 42.21
C ILE A 727 -3.70 6.05 43.73
N LEU A 728 -3.68 7.19 44.42
CA LEU A 728 -3.86 7.27 45.86
C LEU A 728 -5.25 6.81 46.29
N ALA A 729 -6.30 7.40 45.71
CA ALA A 729 -7.68 7.07 46.08
C ALA A 729 -8.03 5.62 45.70
N GLY A 730 -7.60 5.16 44.53
CA GLY A 730 -7.77 3.78 44.09
C GLY A 730 -7.08 2.78 45.03
N SER A 731 -5.82 3.05 45.41
CA SER A 731 -5.06 2.17 46.32
C SER A 731 -5.72 2.06 47.71
N LEU A 732 -6.25 3.15 48.25
CA LEU A 732 -6.98 3.13 49.53
C LEU A 732 -8.27 2.30 49.45
N LEU A 733 -8.98 2.36 48.33
CA LEU A 733 -10.19 1.55 48.11
C LEU A 733 -9.88 0.06 47.94
N HIS A 734 -8.76 -0.29 47.28
CA HIS A 734 -8.28 -1.68 47.26
C HIS A 734 -7.97 -2.20 48.66
N ILE A 735 -7.30 -1.40 49.50
CA ILE A 735 -7.03 -1.75 50.91
C ILE A 735 -8.34 -1.97 51.67
N ALA A 736 -9.32 -1.07 51.50
CA ALA A 736 -10.63 -1.21 52.14
C ALA A 736 -11.35 -2.49 51.70
N ALA A 737 -11.27 -2.84 50.40
CA ALA A 737 -11.83 -4.08 49.89
C ALA A 737 -11.15 -5.32 50.49
N TYR A 738 -9.82 -5.33 50.60
CA TYR A 738 -9.06 -6.43 51.22
C TYR A 738 -9.38 -6.59 52.69
N ILE A 739 -9.49 -5.50 53.44
CA ILE A 739 -9.89 -5.53 54.86
C ILE A 739 -11.32 -6.08 55.00
N THR A 740 -12.24 -5.63 54.14
CA THR A 740 -13.64 -6.09 54.13
C THR A 740 -13.73 -7.60 53.87
N LEU A 741 -12.99 -8.09 52.87
CA LEU A 741 -12.92 -9.53 52.55
C LEU A 741 -12.25 -10.32 53.68
N THR A 742 -11.14 -9.82 54.24
CA THR A 742 -10.43 -10.45 55.37
C THR A 742 -11.34 -10.59 56.59
N PHE A 743 -12.06 -9.53 56.95
CA PHE A 743 -13.04 -9.57 58.05
C PHE A 743 -14.11 -10.63 57.82
N ALA A 744 -14.65 -10.70 56.60
CA ALA A 744 -15.65 -11.70 56.24
C ALA A 744 -15.10 -13.13 56.33
N TYR A 745 -13.85 -13.33 55.93
CA TYR A 745 -13.20 -14.64 55.96
C TYR A 745 -12.97 -15.12 57.40
N ILE A 746 -12.45 -14.24 58.26
CA ILE A 746 -12.24 -14.53 59.69
C ILE A 746 -13.56 -14.81 60.41
N LYS A 747 -14.62 -14.08 60.06
CA LYS A 747 -15.94 -14.26 60.66
C LYS A 747 -16.62 -15.57 60.24
N GLU A 748 -16.37 -16.03 59.02
CA GLU A 748 -16.87 -17.33 58.57
C GLU A 748 -16.10 -18.47 59.25
N GLU A 749 -14.76 -18.40 59.28
CA GLU A 749 -13.93 -19.43 59.90
C GLU A 749 -12.58 -18.87 60.37
N MET A 750 -12.31 -18.94 61.68
CA MET A 750 -11.16 -18.29 62.28
C MET A 750 -9.87 -19.09 61.99
N PRO A 751 -8.80 -18.46 61.46
CA PRO A 751 -7.56 -19.15 61.16
C PRO A 751 -6.81 -19.57 62.44
N GLY A 752 -6.36 -20.82 62.50
CA GLY A 752 -5.61 -21.34 63.65
C GLY A 752 -4.24 -20.68 63.89
N PHE A 753 -3.73 -20.75 65.12
CA PHE A 753 -2.51 -20.05 65.60
C PHE A 753 -1.29 -20.17 64.68
N ARG A 754 -0.97 -21.38 64.18
CA ARG A 754 0.16 -21.62 63.27
C ARG A 754 0.10 -20.78 61.97
N ARG A 755 -1.11 -20.49 61.48
CA ARG A 755 -1.34 -19.71 60.25
C ARG A 755 -1.26 -18.22 60.50
N ILE A 756 -1.63 -17.76 61.70
CA ILE A 756 -1.40 -16.39 62.16
C ILE A 756 0.11 -16.13 62.29
N THR A 757 0.89 -17.12 62.74
CA THR A 757 2.36 -17.01 62.74
C THR A 757 2.93 -16.89 61.32
N THR A 758 2.42 -17.65 60.35
CA THR A 758 2.76 -17.49 58.92
C THR A 758 2.42 -16.10 58.39
N TRP A 759 1.31 -15.50 58.86
CA TRP A 759 0.88 -14.13 58.50
C TRP A 759 1.89 -13.07 58.94
N VAL A 760 2.40 -13.15 60.16
CA VAL A 760 3.42 -12.21 60.66
C VAL A 760 4.73 -12.34 59.87
N ILE A 761 5.15 -13.57 59.56
CA ILE A 761 6.41 -13.83 58.84
C ILE A 761 6.35 -13.35 57.39
N MET A 762 5.29 -13.71 56.64
CA MET A 762 5.13 -13.31 55.22
C MET A 762 4.98 -11.80 55.06
N THR A 763 4.26 -11.15 55.99
CA THR A 763 4.11 -9.69 56.02
C THR A 763 5.46 -9.02 56.32
N GLY A 764 6.23 -9.56 57.26
CA GLY A 764 7.59 -9.08 57.56
C GLY A 764 8.56 -9.18 56.38
N ILE A 765 8.53 -10.28 55.62
CA ILE A 765 9.35 -10.46 54.40
C ILE A 765 8.95 -9.43 53.33
N GLY A 766 7.65 -9.23 53.11
CA GLY A 766 7.14 -8.24 52.16
C GLY A 766 7.52 -6.80 52.51
N ILE A 767 7.44 -6.45 53.79
CA ILE A 767 7.87 -5.13 54.29
C ILE A 767 9.39 -4.93 54.10
N ALA A 768 10.20 -5.95 54.44
CA ALA A 768 11.66 -5.87 54.28
C ALA A 768 12.07 -5.72 52.80
N ALA A 769 11.39 -6.40 51.88
CA ALA A 769 11.63 -6.30 50.44
C ALA A 769 11.24 -4.92 49.86
N LEU A 770 10.18 -4.30 50.36
CA LEU A 770 9.77 -2.95 49.94
C LEU A 770 10.69 -1.85 50.49
N LEU A 771 11.20 -2.03 51.71
CA LEU A 771 12.15 -1.10 52.34
C LEU A 771 13.55 -1.14 51.70
N SER A 772 13.93 -2.24 51.05
CA SER A 772 15.24 -2.40 50.39
C SER A 772 15.32 -1.81 48.98
N VAL A 773 14.19 -1.41 48.38
CA VAL A 773 14.14 -0.76 47.05
C VAL A 773 14.78 0.63 47.14
N LYS A 774 15.71 0.97 46.25
CA LYS A 774 16.35 2.30 46.20
C LYS A 774 15.44 3.30 45.43
N GLY A 775 15.25 4.52 45.95
CA GLY A 775 14.46 5.59 45.32
C GLY A 775 13.57 6.40 46.29
N SER A 776 13.22 7.64 45.93
CA SER A 776 12.38 8.54 46.75
C SER A 776 10.89 8.39 46.41
N PHE A 777 10.22 7.42 47.03
CA PHE A 777 8.79 7.14 46.81
C PHE A 777 7.85 7.72 47.88
N GLY A 778 8.39 8.40 48.91
CA GLY A 778 7.61 9.13 49.91
C GLY A 778 6.42 8.34 50.51
N PHE A 779 5.24 8.96 50.53
CA PHE A 779 3.99 8.41 51.09
C PHE A 779 3.47 7.18 50.32
N LEU A 780 3.78 7.03 49.03
CA LEU A 780 3.37 5.86 48.23
C LEU A 780 3.99 4.56 48.75
N ARG A 781 5.19 4.63 49.34
CA ARG A 781 5.84 3.48 49.97
C ARG A 781 5.07 2.99 51.20
N VAL A 782 4.50 3.90 51.98
CA VAL A 782 3.66 3.56 53.15
C VAL A 782 2.37 2.86 52.70
N ILE A 783 1.74 3.38 51.64
CA ILE A 783 0.52 2.78 51.07
C ILE A 783 0.80 1.39 50.51
N ALA A 784 1.91 1.20 49.78
CA ALA A 784 2.32 -0.11 49.26
C ALA A 784 2.52 -1.15 50.38
N ILE A 785 3.11 -0.75 51.51
CA ILE A 785 3.28 -1.62 52.69
C ILE A 785 1.92 -2.02 53.26
N VAL A 786 1.01 -1.08 53.45
CA VAL A 786 -0.34 -1.35 53.98
C VAL A 786 -1.15 -2.23 53.03
N TYR A 787 -1.04 -1.97 51.72
CA TYR A 787 -1.66 -2.77 50.67
C TYR A 787 -1.19 -4.22 50.71
N LEU A 788 0.12 -4.45 50.78
CA LEU A 788 0.70 -5.80 50.81
C LEU A 788 0.31 -6.55 52.08
N ALA A 789 0.30 -5.87 53.23
CA ALA A 789 -0.13 -6.46 54.51
C ALA A 789 -1.61 -6.87 54.48
N ALA A 790 -2.48 -6.03 53.91
CA ALA A 790 -3.90 -6.32 53.76
C ALA A 790 -4.15 -7.49 52.78
N ALA A 791 -3.44 -7.52 51.64
CA ALA A 791 -3.54 -8.60 50.67
C ALA A 791 -3.05 -9.94 51.24
N ALA A 792 -1.94 -9.96 51.99
CA ALA A 792 -1.44 -11.14 52.66
C ALA A 792 -2.41 -11.67 53.73
N ALA A 793 -3.01 -10.77 54.52
CA ALA A 793 -4.03 -11.11 55.51
C ALA A 793 -5.25 -11.79 54.86
N MET A 794 -5.69 -11.27 53.71
CA MET A 794 -6.80 -11.81 52.94
C MET A 794 -6.50 -13.23 52.43
N VAL A 795 -5.33 -13.46 51.80
CA VAL A 795 -4.93 -14.79 51.30
C VAL A 795 -4.93 -15.83 52.41
N ILE A 796 -4.32 -15.52 53.55
CA ILE A 796 -4.18 -16.48 54.65
C ILE A 796 -5.53 -16.80 55.29
N SER A 797 -6.38 -15.78 55.46
CA SER A 797 -7.74 -15.97 55.99
C SER A 797 -8.61 -16.79 55.03
N SER A 798 -8.28 -16.82 53.73
CA SER A 798 -9.02 -17.59 52.72
C SER A 798 -8.62 -19.07 52.59
N LEU A 799 -7.56 -19.55 53.28
CA LEU A 799 -7.00 -20.91 53.12
C LEU A 799 -7.99 -22.05 53.41
N VAL A 800 -8.95 -21.82 54.30
CA VAL A 800 -9.99 -22.80 54.70
C VAL A 800 -11.28 -22.64 53.92
N LEU A 801 -11.41 -21.53 53.20
CA LEU A 801 -12.61 -21.19 52.46
C LEU A 801 -12.69 -22.00 51.14
N PRO A 802 -13.86 -21.99 50.47
CA PRO A 802 -14.00 -22.68 49.20
C PRO A 802 -12.90 -22.29 48.22
N ARG A 803 -12.39 -23.26 47.45
CA ARG A 803 -11.23 -23.08 46.53
C ARG A 803 -11.27 -21.81 45.67
N ARG A 804 -12.46 -21.37 45.25
CA ARG A 804 -12.64 -20.13 44.45
C ARG A 804 -12.34 -18.85 45.24
N VAL A 805 -12.69 -18.81 46.53
CA VAL A 805 -12.38 -17.69 47.43
C VAL A 805 -10.87 -17.64 47.68
N PHE A 806 -10.24 -18.80 47.89
CA PHE A 806 -8.80 -18.92 48.02
C PHE A 806 -8.05 -18.49 46.75
N TYR A 807 -8.43 -19.01 45.58
CA TYR A 807 -7.82 -18.61 44.31
C TYR A 807 -8.06 -17.14 43.96
N GLY A 808 -9.23 -16.59 44.28
CA GLY A 808 -9.47 -15.16 44.14
C GLY A 808 -8.52 -14.34 45.00
N SER A 809 -8.32 -14.73 46.25
CA SER A 809 -7.41 -14.02 47.15
C SER A 809 -5.95 -14.10 46.70
N ILE A 810 -5.48 -15.27 46.26
CA ILE A 810 -4.09 -15.47 45.83
C ILE A 810 -3.77 -14.72 44.53
N PHE A 811 -4.72 -14.67 43.57
CA PHE A 811 -4.52 -13.94 42.33
C PHE A 811 -4.51 -12.42 42.54
N LEU A 812 -5.32 -11.87 43.45
CA LEU A 812 -5.25 -10.45 43.85
C LEU A 812 -3.88 -10.10 44.44
N PHE A 813 -3.33 -10.99 45.26
CA PHE A 813 -2.00 -10.81 45.84
C PHE A 813 -0.90 -10.77 44.76
N PHE A 814 -0.90 -11.72 43.82
CA PHE A 814 0.06 -11.71 42.70
C PHE A 814 -0.11 -10.52 41.76
N ALA A 815 -1.35 -10.14 41.46
CA ALA A 815 -1.65 -8.95 40.65
C ALA A 815 -1.03 -7.68 41.28
N GLY A 816 -1.23 -7.49 42.58
CA GLY A 816 -0.65 -6.37 43.32
C GLY A 816 0.88 -6.38 43.34
N MET A 817 1.51 -7.55 43.53
CA MET A 817 2.97 -7.68 43.47
C MET A 817 3.55 -7.35 42.10
N LEU A 818 2.93 -7.86 41.03
CA LEU A 818 3.36 -7.57 39.65
C LEU A 818 3.18 -6.09 39.32
N LEU A 819 2.09 -5.46 39.76
CA LEU A 819 1.84 -4.04 39.55
C LEU A 819 2.90 -3.17 40.25
N MET A 820 3.27 -3.51 41.49
CA MET A 820 4.38 -2.84 42.20
C MET A 820 5.73 -3.08 41.52
N TYR A 821 5.99 -4.29 41.03
CA TYR A 821 7.21 -4.62 40.29
C TYR A 821 7.33 -3.81 38.99
N ASN A 822 6.25 -3.71 38.23
CA ASN A 822 6.16 -2.93 36.98
C ASN A 822 6.39 -1.42 37.23
N GLN A 823 5.90 -0.90 38.35
CA GLN A 823 6.12 0.49 38.74
C GLN A 823 7.59 0.80 39.09
N ILE A 824 8.32 -0.20 39.57
CA ILE A 824 9.73 -0.05 39.99
C ILE A 824 10.70 -0.23 38.81
N ASN A 825 10.45 -1.22 37.94
CA ASN A 825 11.40 -1.62 36.89
C ASN A 825 11.02 -1.17 35.48
N GLY A 826 9.91 -0.43 35.33
CA GLY A 826 9.33 -0.10 34.04
C GLY A 826 8.33 -1.17 33.57
N THR A 827 7.38 -0.75 32.73
CA THR A 827 6.25 -1.59 32.31
C THR A 827 6.40 -1.98 30.85
N THR A 828 6.42 -3.28 30.56
CA THR A 828 6.24 -3.83 29.19
C THR A 828 4.79 -4.27 28.99
N PHE A 829 4.32 -4.33 27.73
CA PHE A 829 3.00 -4.84 27.40
C PHE A 829 2.70 -6.19 28.07
N PHE A 830 3.64 -7.14 27.99
CA PHE A 830 3.48 -8.47 28.59
C PHE A 830 3.37 -8.40 30.12
N SER A 831 4.21 -7.61 30.78
CA SER A 831 4.17 -7.45 32.24
C SER A 831 2.88 -6.76 32.73
N HIS A 832 2.35 -5.82 31.94
CA HIS A 832 1.09 -5.14 32.21
C HIS A 832 -0.10 -6.07 32.03
N ALA A 833 -0.18 -6.76 30.89
CA ALA A 833 -1.18 -7.77 30.58
C ALA A 833 -1.18 -8.90 31.62
N LEU A 834 -0.02 -9.33 32.09
CA LEU A 834 0.06 -10.35 33.13
C LEU A 834 -0.55 -9.84 34.46
N SER A 835 -0.21 -8.62 34.88
CA SER A 835 -0.71 -8.03 36.14
C SER A 835 -2.23 -7.83 36.15
N LEU A 836 -2.80 -7.25 35.09
CA LEU A 836 -4.25 -7.06 34.95
C LEU A 836 -4.97 -8.39 34.74
N GLY A 837 -4.35 -9.34 34.03
CA GLY A 837 -4.90 -10.68 33.83
C GLY A 837 -5.13 -11.40 35.16
N PHE A 838 -4.14 -11.38 36.04
CA PHE A 838 -4.30 -11.91 37.40
C PHE A 838 -5.40 -11.19 38.17
N TYR A 839 -5.49 -9.87 38.06
CA TYR A 839 -6.50 -9.07 38.75
C TYR A 839 -7.94 -9.45 38.35
N TYR A 840 -8.26 -9.48 37.05
CA TYR A 840 -9.60 -9.82 36.59
C TYR A 840 -9.96 -11.30 36.77
N LEU A 841 -8.98 -12.21 36.64
CA LEU A 841 -9.18 -13.62 37.01
C LEU A 841 -9.57 -13.76 38.48
N ALA A 842 -8.98 -12.93 39.34
CA ALA A 842 -9.28 -12.92 40.76
C ALA A 842 -10.70 -12.42 41.06
N ILE A 843 -11.10 -11.31 40.44
CA ILE A 843 -12.47 -10.77 40.54
C ILE A 843 -13.48 -11.81 40.09
N ILE A 844 -13.25 -12.47 38.95
CA ILE A 844 -14.13 -13.52 38.43
C ILE A 844 -14.21 -14.71 39.41
N ALA A 845 -13.08 -15.13 39.99
CA ALA A 845 -13.05 -16.23 40.96
C ALA A 845 -13.87 -15.90 42.21
N LEU A 846 -13.75 -14.68 42.74
CA LEU A 846 -14.53 -14.20 43.88
C LEU A 846 -16.01 -14.04 43.55
N ALA A 847 -16.35 -13.36 42.45
CA ALA A 847 -17.73 -13.15 42.03
C ALA A 847 -18.47 -14.48 41.80
N THR A 848 -17.77 -15.49 41.28
CA THR A 848 -18.34 -16.82 41.03
C THR A 848 -18.21 -17.78 42.22
N ALA A 849 -17.65 -17.38 43.36
CA ALA A 849 -17.43 -18.27 44.50
C ALA A 849 -18.74 -18.89 45.02
N ASN A 850 -19.82 -18.09 45.04
CA ASN A 850 -21.11 -18.46 45.63
C ASN A 850 -22.15 -18.95 44.62
N THR A 851 -21.82 -19.04 43.33
CA THR A 851 -22.77 -19.40 42.26
C THR A 851 -22.99 -20.91 42.09
N ARG A 852 -22.28 -21.78 42.83
CA ARG A 852 -22.47 -23.24 42.77
C ARG A 852 -23.81 -23.68 43.35
N ILE A 853 -24.49 -24.53 42.56
CA ILE A 853 -25.63 -25.39 42.93
C ILE A 853 -25.28 -26.19 44.19
N ILE A 854 -26.26 -26.29 45.09
CA ILE A 854 -26.28 -27.09 46.31
C ILE A 854 -25.65 -28.46 46.05
N ILE A 855 -24.59 -28.80 46.77
CA ILE A 855 -24.20 -30.20 46.97
C ILE A 855 -25.12 -30.66 48.11
N PRO A 856 -26.09 -31.56 47.89
CA PRO A 856 -26.80 -32.16 49.02
C PRO A 856 -25.77 -32.88 49.90
N LYS A 857 -25.89 -32.72 51.23
CA LYS A 857 -25.03 -33.41 52.20
C LYS A 857 -24.96 -34.89 51.82
N LEU A 858 -23.74 -35.39 51.66
CA LEU A 858 -23.43 -36.79 51.33
C LEU A 858 -23.48 -37.67 52.60
N VAL A 859 -24.50 -37.52 53.44
CA VAL A 859 -24.88 -38.49 54.48
C VAL A 859 -26.38 -38.32 54.72
N PRO A 860 -27.22 -39.34 54.44
CA PRO A 860 -28.60 -39.37 54.92
C PRO A 860 -28.59 -39.63 56.44
N GLU A 861 -29.27 -38.79 57.22
CA GLU A 861 -29.60 -39.05 58.64
C GLU A 861 -30.39 -40.37 58.85
N MET A 862 -30.78 -41.08 57.79
CA MET A 862 -31.41 -42.40 57.87
C MET A 862 -30.43 -43.56 58.19
N LEU A 863 -29.11 -43.35 58.18
CA LEU A 863 -28.15 -44.41 58.52
C LEU A 863 -27.70 -44.43 59.99
N GLU A 864 -28.02 -43.41 60.79
CA GLU A 864 -27.77 -43.43 62.25
C GLU A 864 -28.89 -44.13 63.04
N GLN A 865 -30.05 -44.42 62.42
CA GLN A 865 -31.12 -45.20 63.07
C GLN A 865 -31.08 -46.71 62.76
N GLU A 866 -30.32 -47.16 61.75
CA GLU A 866 -30.21 -48.59 61.41
C GLU A 866 -28.88 -49.25 61.82
N ALA A 867 -27.88 -48.47 62.28
CA ALA A 867 -26.66 -49.02 62.86
C ALA A 867 -26.72 -48.85 64.39
N GLY A 868 -27.45 -49.75 65.07
CA GLY A 868 -27.41 -49.89 66.52
C GLY A 868 -26.00 -50.28 66.99
N ILE A 869 -25.15 -49.28 67.23
CA ILE A 869 -23.85 -49.44 67.87
C ILE A 869 -23.84 -48.57 69.12
N GLU A 870 -24.11 -49.24 70.25
CA GLU A 870 -23.84 -48.73 71.60
C GLU A 870 -22.33 -48.56 71.84
N THR A 871 -21.94 -47.35 72.27
CA THR A 871 -20.77 -47.03 73.13
C THR A 871 -19.36 -47.32 72.54
N ALA A 872 -18.22 -46.74 72.94
CA ALA A 872 -17.78 -45.95 74.10
C ALA A 872 -16.45 -45.24 73.72
N GLY A 873 -16.07 -44.17 74.45
CA GLY A 873 -14.68 -43.66 74.49
C GLY A 873 -14.50 -42.21 74.08
#